data_AF-A0A1I4YBK3-F1
#
_entry.id   AF-A0A1I4YBK3-F1
#
_cell.length_a   1.000
_cell.length_b   1.000
_cell.length_c   1.000
_cell.angle_alpha   90.00
_cell.angle_beta   90.00
_cell.angle_gamma   90.00
#
_symmetry.space_group_name_H-M   'P 1'
#
loop_
_entity.id
_entity.type
_entity.pdbx_description
1 polymer ?
#
loop_
_entity_poly.entity_id
_entity_poly.type
_entity_poly.pdbx_seq_one_letter_code
_entity_poly.pdbx_strand_id
1 'polypeptide(L)'
;MNTRLIKAIFAGTIFASAFLLFLVQPLIAKQILPWFGGSAAVWTVCLVFFQVTLLVGYAYADWITRRLRTRTQALLQMALLLASLGFLPIITSARWKPAGTEEPTLWILGLLVTTIGLPYFLLSTTSPLLQSWLARTAWGAQVYRYFALSNLASLASLLAYPVLIEPYWALRTQAWAWSIGYGVFVLLCAATMIYLARHAAQQAEPRQIQSTGAGDAPGAPPRAVDYLLWLAFPALASWLLLAITNHITQNVAPVPFLWVLPLSVYLLTFVLTFDNDRWYHRPVVLPVAAALLALCAFGLQHSIGWQIETGVPLYIAGLFVFCMFLHGEMARRRPDGRYLTRFYLMLSLGGAVGGVTVGLIAPRVLPAYYELGIGLVLTALAGATVLRSSRILAWSTLGLAGFCSWFLALQVHGGVKDVRRMTRNFYGTLLTVDSVGDTPADDVRKLFHGSVKHGQQYLSAARRREPTSYYGPESGVGRAIEAAPQRPRRVGVIGLGAGTLAAYGRSGDVYRLYEINPQVIELAGTEFSFLADSAARIEQVLGDARLALEREAPQAFDVLAVDAFSGDSVPIHLITAEAMDVYWRHMAADGVVAFHVTNHYLALAPVVEKVAHARGLHAVLVHDDAVGTDFRQTDWMLVARDAQVLARDPIRHAASALMPIPGLQPWTDDFNNLFGVLK
;
A
#
# COMPACT_ATOMS: atom_id res chain seq x y z
N MET A 1 -48.12 -5.19 8.40
CA MET A 1 -46.93 -5.85 9.00
C MET A 1 -45.84 -5.97 7.93
N ASN A 2 -44.63 -5.43 8.01
CA ASN A 2 -44.13 -4.22 8.67
C ASN A 2 -43.07 -3.64 7.68
N THR A 3 -43.43 -2.65 6.85
CA THR A 3 -42.56 -2.07 5.81
C THR A 3 -41.18 -1.66 6.34
N ARG A 4 -41.11 -1.36 7.64
CA ARG A 4 -39.86 -1.07 8.37
C ARG A 4 -38.91 -2.26 8.46
N LEU A 5 -39.44 -3.48 8.68
CA LEU A 5 -38.64 -4.70 8.79
C LEU A 5 -37.97 -5.05 7.45
N ILE A 6 -38.68 -4.87 6.33
CA ILE A 6 -38.15 -5.08 4.98
C ILE A 6 -37.00 -4.12 4.71
N LYS A 7 -37.23 -2.82 4.97
CA LYS A 7 -36.19 -1.79 4.80
C LYS A 7 -34.98 -2.07 5.68
N ALA A 8 -35.18 -2.55 6.90
CA ALA A 8 -34.10 -2.92 7.81
C ALA A 8 -33.28 -4.12 7.33
N ILE A 9 -33.93 -5.19 6.82
CA ILE A 9 -33.23 -6.37 6.29
C ILE A 9 -32.41 -6.01 5.04
N PHE A 10 -32.98 -5.25 4.10
CA PHE A 10 -32.26 -4.81 2.90
C PHE A 10 -31.11 -3.85 3.24
N ALA A 11 -31.36 -2.83 4.06
CA ALA A 11 -30.33 -1.90 4.50
C ALA A 11 -29.22 -2.62 5.26
N GLY A 12 -29.57 -3.54 6.16
CA GLY A 12 -28.64 -4.34 6.94
C GLY A 12 -27.80 -5.28 6.08
N THR A 13 -28.39 -5.91 5.06
CA THR A 13 -27.65 -6.79 4.14
C THR A 13 -26.68 -6.00 3.26
N ILE A 14 -27.10 -4.84 2.73
CA ILE A 14 -26.22 -3.95 1.95
C ILE A 14 -25.10 -3.40 2.83
N PHE A 15 -25.43 -2.94 4.04
CA PHE A 15 -24.45 -2.43 4.99
C PHE A 15 -23.43 -3.51 5.38
N ALA A 16 -23.89 -4.70 5.79
CA ALA A 16 -23.01 -5.81 6.16
C ALA A 16 -22.12 -6.24 5.00
N SER A 17 -22.66 -6.32 3.78
CA SER A 17 -21.90 -6.65 2.58
C SER A 17 -20.78 -5.65 2.33
N ALA A 18 -21.10 -4.36 2.33
CA ALA A 18 -20.15 -3.29 2.05
C ALA A 18 -19.11 -3.12 3.16
N PHE A 19 -19.53 -3.27 4.42
CA PHE A 19 -18.65 -3.24 5.59
C PHE A 19 -17.62 -4.38 5.51
N LEU A 20 -18.06 -5.64 5.32
CA LEU A 20 -17.15 -6.79 5.21
C LEU A 20 -16.24 -6.68 3.97
N LEU A 21 -16.76 -6.19 2.84
CA LEU A 21 -16.00 -6.00 1.59
C LEU A 21 -14.84 -5.03 1.75
N PHE A 22 -14.99 -3.97 2.55
CA PHE A 22 -13.90 -3.03 2.82
C PHE A 22 -13.02 -3.47 3.98
N LEU A 23 -13.57 -4.15 4.99
CA LEU A 23 -12.81 -4.62 6.15
C LEU A 23 -11.73 -5.63 5.79
N VAL A 24 -12.01 -6.48 4.81
CA VAL A 24 -11.09 -7.57 4.43
C VAL A 24 -9.82 -7.08 3.74
N GLN A 25 -9.87 -5.90 3.12
CA GLN A 25 -8.76 -5.39 2.32
C GLN A 25 -7.51 -5.11 3.16
N PRO A 26 -7.56 -4.26 4.22
CA PRO A 26 -6.40 -4.06 5.09
C PRO A 26 -6.02 -5.32 5.88
N LEU A 27 -7.00 -6.14 6.26
CA LEU A 27 -6.76 -7.40 6.96
C LEU A 27 -5.87 -8.37 6.16
N ILE A 28 -6.24 -8.65 4.92
CA ILE A 28 -5.47 -9.56 4.06
C ILE A 28 -4.15 -8.93 3.63
N ALA A 29 -4.13 -7.63 3.32
CA ALA A 29 -2.89 -6.94 3.00
C ALA A 29 -1.88 -7.04 4.14
N LYS A 30 -2.30 -6.84 5.39
CA LYS A 30 -1.43 -6.99 6.58
C LYS A 30 -0.93 -8.42 6.79
N GLN A 31 -1.74 -9.45 6.49
CA GLN A 31 -1.30 -10.85 6.56
C GLN A 31 -0.18 -11.19 5.57
N ILE A 32 -0.21 -10.63 4.36
CA ILE A 32 0.75 -10.98 3.30
C ILE A 32 1.95 -10.03 3.24
N LEU A 33 1.83 -8.80 3.76
CA LEU A 33 2.88 -7.79 3.74
C LEU A 33 4.25 -8.31 4.23
N PRO A 34 4.34 -9.11 5.32
CA PRO A 34 5.58 -9.75 5.76
C PRO A 34 6.29 -10.61 4.72
N TRP A 35 5.55 -11.23 3.80
CA TRP A 35 6.14 -12.19 2.85
C TRP A 35 6.75 -11.52 1.63
N PHE A 36 6.41 -10.27 1.37
CA PHE A 36 6.81 -9.52 0.18
C PHE A 36 7.60 -8.24 0.52
N GLY A 37 8.19 -8.18 1.71
CA GLY A 37 9.18 -7.16 2.09
C GLY A 37 8.64 -5.83 2.59
N GLY A 38 7.35 -5.71 2.93
CA GLY A 38 6.84 -4.46 3.51
C GLY A 38 6.60 -3.31 2.52
N SER A 39 6.65 -3.56 1.22
CA SER A 39 6.55 -2.52 0.19
C SER A 39 5.13 -1.97 -0.01
N ALA A 40 5.01 -0.69 -0.37
CA ALA A 40 3.74 -0.08 -0.77
C ALA A 40 3.10 -0.76 -1.99
N ALA A 41 3.90 -1.44 -2.83
CA ALA A 41 3.41 -2.15 -4.01
C ALA A 41 2.48 -3.32 -3.65
N VAL A 42 2.70 -4.01 -2.53
CA VAL A 42 1.82 -5.11 -2.07
C VAL A 42 0.37 -4.63 -1.99
N TRP A 43 0.15 -3.47 -1.42
CA TRP A 43 -1.17 -2.87 -1.32
C TRP A 43 -1.74 -2.43 -2.63
N THR A 44 -0.93 -1.81 -3.46
CA THR A 44 -1.36 -1.38 -4.78
C THR A 44 -1.84 -2.59 -5.59
N VAL A 45 -1.16 -3.74 -5.50
CA VAL A 45 -1.63 -5.00 -6.10
C VAL A 45 -2.92 -5.51 -5.46
N CYS A 46 -3.04 -5.48 -4.12
CA CYS A 46 -4.29 -5.82 -3.44
C CYS A 46 -5.47 -4.95 -3.91
N LEU A 47 -5.27 -3.64 -3.99
CA LEU A 47 -6.29 -2.68 -4.43
C LEU A 47 -6.73 -2.96 -5.87
N VAL A 48 -5.78 -3.22 -6.77
CA VAL A 48 -6.07 -3.62 -8.16
C VAL A 48 -6.89 -4.91 -8.19
N PHE A 49 -6.50 -5.93 -7.42
CA PHE A 49 -7.27 -7.18 -7.31
C PHE A 49 -8.71 -6.92 -6.86
N PHE A 50 -8.90 -6.13 -5.82
CA PHE A 50 -10.22 -5.80 -5.29
C PHE A 50 -11.07 -5.01 -6.28
N GLN A 51 -10.48 -4.04 -6.98
CA GLN A 51 -11.16 -3.27 -8.04
C GLN A 51 -11.59 -4.15 -9.23
N VAL A 52 -10.70 -5.04 -9.68
CA VAL A 52 -11.00 -5.98 -10.77
C VAL A 52 -12.06 -6.99 -10.34
N THR A 53 -11.98 -7.52 -9.12
CA THR A 53 -12.97 -8.48 -8.61
C THR A 53 -14.34 -7.82 -8.42
N LEU A 54 -14.38 -6.56 -7.95
CA LEU A 54 -15.60 -5.74 -7.88
C LEU A 54 -16.22 -5.55 -9.27
N LEU A 55 -15.41 -5.21 -10.28
CA LEU A 55 -15.84 -5.13 -11.69
C LEU A 55 -16.44 -6.45 -12.18
N VAL A 56 -15.78 -7.58 -11.90
CA VAL A 56 -16.27 -8.92 -12.27
C VAL A 56 -17.61 -9.22 -11.59
N GLY A 57 -17.77 -8.85 -10.31
CA GLY A 57 -19.03 -8.97 -9.58
C GLY A 57 -20.16 -8.13 -10.19
N TYR A 58 -19.86 -6.90 -10.60
CA TYR A 58 -20.84 -6.00 -11.23
C TYR A 58 -21.25 -6.51 -12.62
N ALA A 59 -20.28 -6.99 -13.41
CA ALA A 59 -20.53 -7.61 -14.71
C ALA A 59 -21.38 -8.88 -14.57
N TYR A 60 -21.08 -9.74 -13.59
CA TYR A 60 -21.89 -10.90 -13.26
C TYR A 60 -23.31 -10.50 -12.89
N ALA A 61 -23.48 -9.53 -11.99
CA ALA A 61 -24.80 -9.08 -11.53
C ALA A 61 -25.65 -8.54 -12.70
N ASP A 62 -25.06 -7.74 -13.59
CA ASP A 62 -25.72 -7.25 -14.80
C ASP A 62 -26.09 -8.39 -15.77
N TRP A 63 -25.19 -9.36 -15.97
CA TRP A 63 -25.42 -10.50 -16.84
C TRP A 63 -26.57 -11.39 -16.34
N ILE A 64 -26.56 -11.78 -15.06
CA ILE A 64 -27.62 -12.65 -14.51
C ILE A 64 -28.97 -11.95 -14.48
N THR A 65 -29.00 -10.64 -14.21
CA THR A 65 -30.25 -9.85 -14.14
C THR A 65 -30.94 -9.74 -15.50
N ARG A 66 -30.16 -9.74 -16.59
CA ARG A 66 -30.67 -9.66 -17.97
C ARG A 66 -31.05 -11.02 -18.56
N ARG A 67 -30.32 -12.08 -18.20
CA ARG A 67 -30.40 -13.39 -18.86
C ARG A 67 -31.29 -14.39 -18.12
N LEU A 68 -31.38 -14.30 -16.79
CA LEU A 68 -32.01 -15.32 -15.95
C LEU A 68 -33.31 -14.83 -15.31
N ARG A 69 -34.20 -15.76 -14.98
CA ARG A 69 -35.41 -15.49 -14.16
C ARG A 69 -35.02 -15.28 -12.70
N THR A 70 -35.79 -14.48 -11.95
CA THR A 70 -35.50 -14.14 -10.54
C THR A 70 -35.28 -15.37 -9.63
N ARG A 71 -36.05 -16.46 -9.83
CA ARG A 71 -35.86 -17.70 -9.08
C ARG A 71 -34.51 -18.37 -9.36
N THR A 72 -34.11 -18.44 -10.62
CA THR A 72 -32.81 -19.00 -11.01
C THR A 72 -31.65 -18.14 -10.50
N GLN A 73 -31.81 -16.81 -10.53
CA GLN A 73 -30.83 -15.88 -9.94
C GLN A 73 -30.62 -16.16 -8.45
N ALA A 74 -31.72 -16.29 -7.68
CA ALA A 74 -31.65 -16.55 -6.25
C ALA A 74 -31.01 -17.91 -5.92
N LEU A 75 -31.37 -18.97 -6.67
CA LEU A 75 -30.77 -20.30 -6.49
C LEU A 75 -29.28 -20.31 -6.80
N LEU A 76 -28.86 -19.70 -7.91
CA LEU A 76 -27.45 -19.60 -8.29
C LEU A 76 -26.66 -18.82 -7.24
N GLN A 77 -27.18 -17.67 -6.80
CA GLN A 77 -26.52 -16.86 -5.78
C GLN A 77 -26.40 -17.61 -4.45
N MET A 78 -27.44 -18.33 -4.03
CA MET A 78 -27.40 -19.14 -2.82
C MET A 78 -26.38 -20.27 -2.91
N ALA A 79 -26.34 -20.99 -4.04
CA ALA A 79 -25.37 -22.07 -4.25
C ALA A 79 -23.93 -21.55 -4.17
N LEU A 80 -23.65 -20.39 -4.78
CA LEU A 80 -22.33 -19.76 -4.71
C LEU A 80 -21.97 -19.29 -3.29
N LEU A 81 -22.94 -18.70 -2.55
CA LEU A 81 -22.74 -18.30 -1.15
C LEU A 81 -22.48 -19.48 -0.21
N LEU A 82 -23.09 -20.64 -0.47
CA LEU A 82 -22.79 -21.85 0.29
C LEU A 82 -21.42 -22.42 -0.08
N ALA A 83 -21.05 -22.41 -1.37
CA ALA A 83 -19.74 -22.84 -1.82
C ALA A 83 -18.60 -21.95 -1.26
N SER A 84 -18.84 -20.64 -1.11
CA SER A 84 -17.84 -19.72 -0.56
C SER A 84 -17.54 -19.93 0.92
N LEU A 85 -18.41 -20.61 1.67
CA LEU A 85 -18.12 -20.99 3.07
C LEU A 85 -16.93 -21.94 3.16
N GLY A 86 -16.62 -22.70 2.10
CA GLY A 86 -15.43 -23.57 2.04
C GLY A 86 -14.10 -22.81 2.00
N PHE A 87 -14.12 -21.48 1.80
CA PHE A 87 -12.93 -20.63 1.83
C PHE A 87 -12.65 -20.07 3.24
N LEU A 88 -13.51 -20.35 4.22
CA LEU A 88 -13.34 -19.88 5.59
C LEU A 88 -12.53 -20.90 6.43
N PRO A 89 -11.67 -20.44 7.35
CA PRO A 89 -11.36 -19.04 7.64
C PRO A 89 -10.41 -18.42 6.60
N ILE A 90 -10.50 -17.11 6.41
CA ILE A 90 -9.69 -16.34 5.44
C ILE A 90 -8.24 -16.10 5.90
N ILE A 91 -7.58 -17.18 6.29
CA ILE A 91 -6.18 -17.21 6.73
C ILE A 91 -5.31 -17.62 5.55
N THR A 92 -4.25 -16.86 5.29
CA THR A 92 -3.33 -17.16 4.20
C THR A 92 -2.49 -18.40 4.51
N SER A 93 -2.38 -19.30 3.54
CA SER A 93 -1.60 -20.53 3.69
C SER A 93 -0.11 -20.26 3.52
N ALA A 94 0.72 -20.85 4.38
CA ALA A 94 2.18 -20.75 4.32
C ALA A 94 2.79 -21.23 2.99
N ARG A 95 2.06 -22.01 2.18
CA ARG A 95 2.49 -22.44 0.83
C ARG A 95 2.73 -21.27 -0.13
N TRP A 96 2.16 -20.10 0.17
CA TRP A 96 2.31 -18.90 -0.63
C TRP A 96 3.52 -18.04 -0.22
N LYS A 97 4.31 -18.43 0.78
CA LYS A 97 5.58 -17.75 1.11
C LYS A 97 6.54 -17.85 -0.10
N PRO A 98 6.98 -16.75 -0.71
CA PRO A 98 7.81 -16.79 -1.92
C PRO A 98 9.19 -17.39 -1.66
N ALA A 99 9.74 -18.09 -2.65
CA ALA A 99 11.09 -18.64 -2.63
C ALA A 99 12.16 -17.62 -3.07
N GLY A 100 11.77 -16.54 -3.74
CA GLY A 100 12.66 -15.45 -4.19
C GLY A 100 12.83 -15.38 -5.71
N THR A 101 12.25 -16.32 -6.46
CA THR A 101 12.33 -16.36 -7.95
C THR A 101 11.00 -16.03 -8.63
N GLU A 102 9.92 -16.02 -7.85
CA GLU A 102 8.59 -15.73 -8.32
C GLU A 102 8.43 -14.24 -8.63
N GLU A 103 7.59 -13.92 -9.61
CA GLU A 103 7.18 -12.54 -9.85
C GLU A 103 6.17 -12.13 -8.75
N PRO A 104 6.49 -11.14 -7.88
CA PRO A 104 5.70 -10.86 -6.68
C PRO A 104 4.24 -10.49 -6.97
N THR A 105 3.99 -9.76 -8.06
CA THR A 105 2.65 -9.30 -8.45
C THR A 105 1.72 -10.49 -8.69
N LEU A 106 2.11 -11.40 -9.58
CA LEU A 106 1.33 -12.57 -9.98
C LEU A 106 1.16 -13.52 -8.78
N TRP A 107 2.17 -13.64 -7.93
CA TRP A 107 2.09 -14.47 -6.74
C TRP A 107 1.06 -13.94 -5.73
N ILE A 108 1.05 -12.63 -5.49
CA ILE A 108 0.02 -11.96 -4.66
C ILE A 108 -1.38 -12.15 -5.28
N LEU A 109 -1.53 -11.93 -6.59
CA LEU A 109 -2.82 -12.10 -7.26
C LEU A 109 -3.34 -13.55 -7.13
N GLY A 110 -2.47 -14.55 -7.32
CA GLY A 110 -2.82 -15.97 -7.13
C GLY A 110 -3.25 -16.29 -5.69
N LEU A 111 -2.51 -15.76 -4.71
CA LEU A 111 -2.86 -15.88 -3.29
C LEU A 111 -4.26 -15.31 -3.04
N LEU A 112 -4.52 -14.07 -3.47
CA LEU A 112 -5.80 -13.40 -3.25
C LEU A 112 -6.97 -14.14 -3.92
N VAL A 113 -6.80 -14.62 -5.15
CA VAL A 113 -7.81 -15.42 -5.86
C VAL A 113 -8.16 -16.69 -5.07
N THR A 114 -7.15 -17.40 -4.55
CA THR A 114 -7.37 -18.69 -3.87
C THR A 114 -7.82 -18.56 -2.41
N THR A 115 -7.54 -17.44 -1.75
CA THR A 115 -7.92 -17.21 -0.34
C THR A 115 -9.24 -16.46 -0.21
N ILE A 116 -9.39 -15.31 -0.87
CA ILE A 116 -10.53 -14.41 -0.66
C ILE A 116 -11.35 -14.14 -1.92
N GLY A 117 -10.91 -14.61 -3.09
CA GLY A 117 -11.53 -14.31 -4.38
C GLY A 117 -13.03 -14.59 -4.43
N LEU A 118 -13.46 -15.81 -4.09
CA LEU A 118 -14.89 -16.16 -4.15
C LEU A 118 -15.72 -15.42 -3.08
N PRO A 119 -15.34 -15.36 -1.78
CA PRO A 119 -16.05 -14.55 -0.79
C PRO A 119 -16.18 -13.07 -1.17
N TYR A 120 -15.09 -12.44 -1.63
CA TYR A 120 -15.07 -11.03 -2.03
C TYR A 120 -15.94 -10.80 -3.27
N PHE A 121 -15.82 -11.66 -4.28
CA PHE A 121 -16.67 -11.62 -5.47
C PHE A 121 -18.15 -11.61 -5.06
N LEU A 122 -18.58 -12.50 -4.17
CA LEU A 122 -19.99 -12.56 -3.77
C LEU A 122 -20.46 -11.34 -2.97
N LEU A 123 -19.62 -10.79 -2.08
CA LEU A 123 -19.92 -9.50 -1.42
C LEU A 123 -20.13 -8.40 -2.47
N SER A 124 -19.28 -8.35 -3.50
CA SER A 124 -19.36 -7.33 -4.55
C SER A 124 -20.62 -7.44 -5.41
N THR A 125 -21.16 -8.64 -5.60
CA THR A 125 -22.41 -8.85 -6.36
C THR A 125 -23.67 -8.37 -5.62
N THR A 126 -23.61 -8.24 -4.29
CA THR A 126 -24.81 -8.13 -3.45
C THR A 126 -25.53 -6.80 -3.61
N SER A 127 -24.80 -5.68 -3.54
CA SER A 127 -25.41 -4.35 -3.69
C SER A 127 -26.09 -4.16 -5.05
N PRO A 128 -25.45 -4.43 -6.21
CA PRO A 128 -26.12 -4.34 -7.51
C PRO A 128 -27.34 -5.25 -7.66
N LEU A 129 -27.26 -6.50 -7.16
CA LEU A 129 -28.37 -7.45 -7.28
C LEU A 129 -29.58 -7.02 -6.44
N LEU A 130 -29.36 -6.70 -5.17
CA LEU A 130 -30.43 -6.24 -4.29
C LEU A 130 -31.06 -4.94 -4.77
N GLN A 131 -30.25 -4.00 -5.29
CA GLN A 131 -30.77 -2.77 -5.89
C GLN A 131 -31.59 -3.04 -7.15
N SER A 132 -31.17 -3.99 -8.00
CA SER A 132 -31.92 -4.36 -9.21
C SER A 132 -33.27 -4.99 -8.88
N TRP A 133 -33.34 -5.79 -7.81
CA TRP A 133 -34.58 -6.39 -7.33
C TRP A 133 -35.48 -5.34 -6.69
N LEU A 134 -34.91 -4.42 -5.90
CA LEU A 134 -35.65 -3.33 -5.26
C LEU A 134 -36.22 -2.32 -6.29
N ALA A 135 -35.49 -2.04 -7.36
CA ALA A 135 -35.94 -1.16 -8.44
C ALA A 135 -37.22 -1.66 -9.13
N ARG A 136 -37.53 -2.96 -9.03
CA ARG A 136 -38.76 -3.57 -9.54
C ARG A 136 -39.93 -3.53 -8.54
N THR A 137 -39.72 -2.97 -7.36
CA THR A 137 -40.75 -2.81 -6.31
C THR A 137 -41.18 -1.35 -6.20
N ALA A 138 -42.26 -1.09 -5.44
CA ALA A 138 -42.80 0.26 -5.18
C ALA A 138 -41.82 1.23 -4.48
N TRP A 139 -40.61 0.79 -4.13
CA TRP A 139 -39.60 1.58 -3.43
C TRP A 139 -38.40 2.01 -4.31
N GLY A 140 -38.51 1.85 -5.63
CA GLY A 140 -37.46 2.18 -6.59
C GLY A 140 -36.92 3.62 -6.52
N ALA A 141 -37.72 4.58 -6.05
CA ALA A 141 -37.30 5.98 -5.89
C ALA A 141 -36.17 6.20 -4.85
N GLN A 142 -35.90 5.22 -3.97
CA GLN A 142 -34.88 5.32 -2.91
C GLN A 142 -33.56 4.59 -3.24
N VAL A 143 -33.42 4.00 -4.44
CA VAL A 143 -32.26 3.16 -4.82
C VAL A 143 -30.91 3.87 -4.64
N TYR A 144 -30.81 5.14 -5.00
CA TYR A 144 -29.57 5.92 -4.84
C TYR A 144 -29.15 6.11 -3.37
N ARG A 145 -30.10 6.16 -2.43
CA ARG A 145 -29.79 6.25 -0.99
C ARG A 145 -29.14 4.97 -0.45
N TYR A 146 -29.46 3.82 -1.05
CA TYR A 146 -28.80 2.55 -0.70
C TYR A 146 -27.37 2.46 -1.24
N PHE A 147 -27.09 3.12 -2.37
CA PHE A 147 -25.71 3.28 -2.86
C PHE A 147 -24.88 4.17 -1.91
N ALA A 148 -25.46 5.28 -1.44
CA ALA A 148 -24.82 6.12 -0.42
C ALA A 148 -24.60 5.36 0.91
N LEU A 149 -25.59 4.58 1.37
CA LEU A 149 -25.46 3.73 2.55
C LEU A 149 -24.33 2.70 2.42
N SER A 150 -24.19 2.07 1.25
CA SER A 150 -23.09 1.13 0.96
C SER A 150 -21.74 1.82 1.10
N ASN A 151 -21.55 2.99 0.51
CA ASN A 151 -20.28 3.73 0.61
C ASN A 151 -20.02 4.27 2.04
N LEU A 152 -21.06 4.63 2.79
CA LEU A 152 -20.93 4.99 4.20
C LEU A 152 -20.45 3.80 5.04
N ALA A 153 -20.99 2.60 4.78
CA ALA A 153 -20.55 1.36 5.44
C ALA A 153 -19.08 1.03 5.09
N SER A 154 -18.71 1.21 3.82
CA SER A 154 -17.32 1.09 3.34
C SER A 154 -16.37 2.04 4.07
N LEU A 155 -16.75 3.32 4.19
CA LEU A 155 -15.96 4.33 4.90
C LEU A 155 -15.87 4.01 6.40
N ALA A 156 -16.97 3.64 7.03
CA ALA A 156 -17.00 3.26 8.44
C ALA A 156 -16.08 2.06 8.72
N SER A 157 -16.11 1.04 7.85
CA SER A 157 -15.22 -0.11 7.95
C SER A 157 -13.75 0.27 7.80
N LEU A 158 -13.44 1.14 6.84
CA LEU A 158 -12.07 1.53 6.55
C LEU A 158 -11.44 2.34 7.70
N LEU A 159 -12.23 3.21 8.34
CA LEU A 159 -11.81 3.98 9.51
C LEU A 159 -11.75 3.13 10.79
N ALA A 160 -12.65 2.15 10.92
CA ALA A 160 -12.70 1.27 12.09
C ALA A 160 -11.47 0.35 12.17
N TYR A 161 -10.89 -0.08 11.04
CA TYR A 161 -9.77 -1.02 11.04
C TYR A 161 -8.55 -0.50 11.84
N PRO A 162 -7.94 0.64 11.48
CA PRO A 162 -6.75 1.13 12.18
C PRO A 162 -7.02 1.62 13.61
N VAL A 163 -8.23 2.13 13.90
CA VAL A 163 -8.52 2.79 15.19
C VAL A 163 -9.09 1.81 16.22
N LEU A 164 -9.96 0.89 15.80
CA LEU A 164 -10.75 0.05 16.72
C LEU A 164 -10.37 -1.43 16.67
N ILE A 165 -9.76 -1.90 15.58
CA ILE A 165 -9.51 -3.34 15.38
C ILE A 165 -8.01 -3.64 15.54
N GLU A 166 -7.18 -2.98 14.73
CA GLU A 166 -5.74 -3.21 14.65
C GLU A 166 -4.99 -3.03 15.99
N PRO A 167 -5.26 -1.99 16.81
CA PRO A 167 -4.47 -1.75 18.02
C PRO A 167 -4.72 -2.78 19.13
N TYR A 168 -5.84 -3.50 19.06
CA TYR A 168 -6.34 -4.30 20.16
C TYR A 168 -6.36 -5.80 19.86
N TRP A 169 -6.55 -6.21 18.60
CA TRP A 169 -6.78 -7.61 18.24
C TRP A 169 -5.68 -8.16 17.36
N ALA A 170 -5.26 -9.40 17.63
CA ALA A 170 -4.31 -10.13 16.78
C ALA A 170 -4.94 -10.53 15.43
N LEU A 171 -4.13 -10.63 14.38
CA LEU A 171 -4.55 -10.88 12.99
C LEU A 171 -5.40 -12.15 12.85
N ARG A 172 -5.04 -13.23 13.55
CA ARG A 172 -5.79 -14.48 13.54
C ARG A 172 -7.20 -14.31 14.08
N THR A 173 -7.34 -13.56 15.18
CA THR A 173 -8.65 -13.22 15.77
C THR A 173 -9.46 -12.37 14.81
N GLN A 174 -8.84 -11.39 14.15
CA GLN A 174 -9.49 -10.57 13.12
C GLN A 174 -10.01 -11.42 11.95
N ALA A 175 -9.21 -12.39 11.45
CA ALA A 175 -9.60 -13.30 10.37
C ALA A 175 -10.80 -14.18 10.75
N TRP A 176 -10.82 -14.72 11.96
CA TRP A 176 -11.97 -15.47 12.47
C TRP A 176 -13.21 -14.60 12.66
N ALA A 177 -13.08 -13.41 13.25
CA ALA A 177 -14.17 -12.47 13.44
C ALA A 177 -14.81 -12.08 12.10
N TRP A 178 -13.98 -11.79 11.08
CA TRP A 178 -14.46 -11.51 9.73
C TRP A 178 -15.18 -12.72 9.12
N SER A 179 -14.62 -13.93 9.29
CA SER A 179 -15.22 -15.18 8.77
C SER A 179 -16.58 -15.48 9.40
N ILE A 180 -16.74 -15.25 10.71
CA ILE A 180 -18.03 -15.36 11.41
C ILE A 180 -19.00 -14.30 10.87
N GLY A 181 -18.54 -13.06 10.72
CA GLY A 181 -19.33 -11.98 10.12
C GLY A 181 -19.82 -12.33 8.70
N TYR A 182 -18.97 -12.97 7.89
CA TYR A 182 -19.34 -13.46 6.56
C TYR A 182 -20.41 -14.56 6.63
N GLY A 183 -20.31 -15.50 7.58
CA GLY A 183 -21.34 -16.50 7.83
C GLY A 183 -22.70 -15.88 8.17
N VAL A 184 -22.71 -14.86 9.03
CA VAL A 184 -23.92 -14.07 9.36
C VAL A 184 -24.47 -13.37 8.10
N PHE A 185 -23.59 -12.81 7.27
CA PHE A 185 -23.96 -12.19 6.01
C PHE A 185 -24.64 -13.18 5.03
N VAL A 186 -24.15 -14.42 4.94
CA VAL A 186 -24.79 -15.47 4.12
C VAL A 186 -26.22 -15.75 4.62
N LEU A 187 -26.42 -15.80 5.94
CA LEU A 187 -27.75 -15.97 6.54
C LEU A 187 -28.68 -14.78 6.23
N LEU A 188 -28.17 -13.54 6.27
CA LEU A 188 -28.93 -12.34 5.90
C LEU A 188 -29.34 -12.36 4.41
N CYS A 189 -28.44 -12.79 3.53
CA CYS A 189 -28.75 -12.99 2.10
C CYS A 189 -29.85 -14.04 1.92
N ALA A 190 -29.76 -15.17 2.62
CA ALA A 190 -30.78 -16.22 2.59
C ALA A 190 -32.14 -15.71 3.06
N ALA A 191 -32.18 -15.00 4.19
CA ALA A 191 -33.40 -14.39 4.70
C ALA A 191 -34.03 -13.42 3.69
N THR A 192 -33.20 -12.58 3.05
CA THR A 192 -33.65 -11.61 2.02
C THR A 192 -34.23 -12.32 0.80
N MET A 193 -33.57 -13.37 0.31
CA MET A 193 -34.04 -14.16 -0.84
C MET A 193 -35.32 -14.93 -0.55
N ILE A 194 -35.43 -15.58 0.61
CA ILE A 194 -36.65 -16.29 1.04
C ILE A 194 -37.81 -15.31 1.16
N TYR A 195 -37.55 -14.12 1.72
CA TYR A 195 -38.55 -13.07 1.85
C TYR A 195 -39.09 -12.60 0.50
N LEU A 196 -38.20 -12.28 -0.45
CA LEU A 196 -38.55 -11.91 -1.82
C LEU A 196 -39.35 -13.02 -2.51
N ALA A 197 -38.94 -14.28 -2.36
CA ALA A 197 -39.64 -15.42 -2.98
C ALA A 197 -41.07 -15.61 -2.45
N ARG A 198 -41.30 -15.39 -1.15
CA ARG A 198 -42.61 -15.51 -0.50
C ARG A 198 -43.57 -14.38 -0.86
N HIS A 199 -43.06 -13.16 -1.07
CA HIS A 199 -43.89 -11.98 -1.37
C HIS A 199 -43.96 -11.59 -2.85
N ALA A 200 -43.19 -12.25 -3.73
CA ALA A 200 -43.29 -12.06 -5.18
C ALA A 200 -44.68 -12.39 -5.76
N ALA A 201 -45.41 -13.32 -5.15
CA ALA A 201 -46.76 -13.71 -5.59
C ALA A 201 -47.84 -12.66 -5.26
N GLN A 202 -47.62 -11.81 -4.25
CA GLN A 202 -48.58 -10.77 -3.83
C GLN A 202 -48.42 -9.45 -4.60
N GLN A 203 -47.38 -9.30 -5.41
CA GLN A 203 -47.08 -8.09 -6.18
C GLN A 203 -47.27 -8.26 -7.70
N ALA A 204 -47.89 -9.37 -8.12
CA ALA A 204 -48.15 -9.71 -9.52
C ALA A 204 -49.43 -9.07 -10.09
N GLU A 205 -50.00 -8.04 -9.46
CA GLU A 205 -50.98 -7.18 -10.14
C GLU A 205 -50.25 -6.09 -10.93
N PRO A 206 -50.44 -6.02 -12.27
CA PRO A 206 -49.90 -4.94 -13.08
C PRO A 206 -50.71 -3.68 -12.76
N ARG A 207 -50.32 -2.94 -11.73
CA ARG A 207 -50.78 -1.55 -11.60
C ARG A 207 -50.12 -0.75 -12.71
N GLN A 208 -50.91 -0.43 -13.74
CA GLN A 208 -50.64 0.71 -14.62
C GLN A 208 -50.16 1.86 -13.73
N ILE A 209 -48.93 2.30 -13.97
CA ILE A 209 -48.39 3.50 -13.36
C ILE A 209 -49.28 4.64 -13.85
N GLN A 210 -50.27 5.02 -13.05
CA GLN A 210 -50.92 6.31 -13.20
C GLN A 210 -49.85 7.35 -12.87
N SER A 211 -49.28 7.88 -13.94
CA SER A 211 -48.43 9.05 -13.98
C SER A 211 -49.24 10.26 -13.49
N THR A 212 -49.31 10.46 -12.17
CA THR A 212 -49.70 11.74 -11.59
C THR A 212 -48.44 12.55 -11.34
N GLY A 213 -48.02 13.29 -12.37
CA GLY A 213 -46.87 14.20 -12.36
C GLY A 213 -46.37 14.44 -13.77
N ALA A 214 -46.66 15.61 -14.33
CA ALA A 214 -46.34 15.99 -15.70
C ALA A 214 -44.82 15.97 -15.96
N GLY A 215 -44.42 15.22 -17.00
CA GLY A 215 -43.12 15.33 -17.68
C GLY A 215 -42.10 14.26 -17.33
N ASP A 216 -42.15 13.10 -17.99
CA ASP A 216 -40.96 12.29 -18.28
C ASP A 216 -41.24 11.41 -19.51
N ALA A 217 -40.95 11.95 -20.69
CA ALA A 217 -40.70 11.12 -21.86
C ALA A 217 -39.51 10.19 -21.55
N PRO A 218 -39.46 8.94 -22.09
CA PRO A 218 -38.29 8.09 -21.90
C PRO A 218 -37.03 8.86 -22.31
N GLY A 219 -36.14 9.11 -21.35
CA GLY A 219 -34.95 9.91 -21.59
C GLY A 219 -34.12 9.35 -22.74
N ALA A 220 -33.54 10.26 -23.51
CA ALA A 220 -32.78 9.92 -24.71
C ALA A 220 -31.66 8.92 -24.38
N PRO A 221 -31.37 7.94 -25.26
CA PRO A 221 -30.28 7.01 -25.04
C PRO A 221 -28.95 7.77 -24.82
N PRO A 222 -28.12 7.35 -23.85
CA PRO A 222 -26.81 7.96 -23.62
C PRO A 222 -25.97 7.93 -24.89
N ARG A 223 -25.26 9.04 -25.15
CA ARG A 223 -24.37 9.16 -26.32
C ARG A 223 -23.07 8.38 -26.06
N ALA A 224 -22.34 8.04 -27.13
CA ALA A 224 -21.03 7.38 -27.01
C ALA A 224 -20.04 8.15 -26.11
N VAL A 225 -20.10 9.49 -26.17
CA VAL A 225 -19.31 10.37 -25.29
C VAL A 225 -19.66 10.19 -23.81
N ASP A 226 -20.93 9.93 -23.48
CA ASP A 226 -21.33 9.73 -22.09
C ASP A 226 -20.70 8.44 -21.53
N TYR A 227 -20.68 7.35 -22.30
CA TYR A 227 -19.98 6.12 -21.93
C TYR A 227 -18.48 6.34 -21.74
N LEU A 228 -17.84 7.11 -22.64
CA LEU A 228 -16.42 7.44 -22.51
C LEU A 228 -16.15 8.24 -21.23
N LEU A 229 -17.01 9.21 -20.89
CA LEU A 229 -16.86 10.00 -19.66
C LEU A 229 -17.15 9.19 -18.39
N TRP A 230 -18.12 8.27 -18.45
CA TRP A 230 -18.40 7.32 -17.37
C TRP A 230 -17.24 6.37 -17.13
N LEU A 231 -16.36 6.17 -18.11
CA LEU A 231 -15.12 5.40 -17.97
C LEU A 231 -13.94 6.28 -17.55
N ALA A 232 -13.74 7.42 -18.21
CA ALA A 232 -12.54 8.25 -18.07
C ALA A 232 -12.44 8.97 -16.72
N PHE A 233 -13.53 9.55 -16.21
CA PHE A 233 -13.52 10.24 -14.91
C PHE A 233 -13.19 9.33 -13.72
N PRO A 234 -13.81 8.15 -13.54
CA PRO A 234 -13.43 7.26 -12.45
C PRO A 234 -12.06 6.61 -12.67
N ALA A 235 -11.64 6.39 -13.92
CA ALA A 235 -10.28 5.97 -14.22
C ALA A 235 -9.25 6.99 -13.75
N LEU A 236 -9.48 8.28 -14.04
CA LEU A 236 -8.60 9.34 -13.59
C LEU A 236 -8.66 9.54 -12.07
N ALA A 237 -9.83 9.43 -11.46
CA ALA A 237 -9.96 9.52 -10.00
C ALA A 237 -9.22 8.37 -9.30
N SER A 238 -9.35 7.14 -9.80
CA SER A 238 -8.58 5.99 -9.30
C SER A 238 -7.09 6.13 -9.59
N TRP A 239 -6.71 6.67 -10.74
CA TRP A 239 -5.31 6.97 -11.06
C TRP A 239 -4.71 7.92 -10.02
N LEU A 240 -5.38 9.04 -9.75
CA LEU A 240 -4.95 10.03 -8.77
C LEU A 240 -4.88 9.44 -7.37
N LEU A 241 -5.85 8.61 -6.98
CA LEU A 241 -5.81 7.90 -5.70
C LEU A 241 -4.51 7.10 -5.56
N LEU A 242 -4.21 6.20 -6.50
CA LEU A 242 -3.01 5.38 -6.43
C LEU A 242 -1.73 6.21 -6.55
N ALA A 243 -1.68 7.19 -7.45
CA ALA A 243 -0.49 8.00 -7.70
C ALA A 243 -0.14 8.90 -6.50
N ILE A 244 -1.14 9.50 -5.86
CA ILE A 244 -0.96 10.31 -4.64
C ILE A 244 -0.59 9.40 -3.48
N THR A 245 -1.23 8.24 -3.32
CA THR A 245 -0.83 7.26 -2.30
C THR A 245 0.63 6.86 -2.47
N ASN A 246 1.06 6.49 -3.68
CA ASN A 246 2.46 6.16 -3.97
C ASN A 246 3.41 7.33 -3.66
N HIS A 247 3.03 8.56 -3.97
CA HIS A 247 3.86 9.73 -3.70
C HIS A 247 4.06 9.97 -2.18
N ILE A 248 3.00 9.80 -1.39
CA ILE A 248 3.06 9.93 0.07
C ILE A 248 3.88 8.79 0.69
N THR A 249 3.68 7.55 0.24
CA THR A 249 4.32 6.35 0.83
C THR A 249 5.75 6.10 0.36
N GLN A 250 6.28 6.91 -0.56
CA GLN A 250 7.71 6.90 -0.88
C GLN A 250 8.57 7.54 0.20
N ASN A 251 8.06 8.60 0.81
CA ASN A 251 8.82 9.42 1.77
C ASN A 251 8.60 9.02 3.22
N VAL A 252 7.60 8.18 3.48
CA VAL A 252 7.27 7.67 4.82
C VAL A 252 7.14 6.17 4.75
N ALA A 253 7.60 5.48 5.81
CA ALA A 253 7.39 4.06 6.02
C ALA A 253 5.97 3.63 5.58
N PRO A 254 5.83 2.58 4.74
CA PRO A 254 4.52 2.11 4.30
C PRO A 254 3.71 1.53 5.47
N VAL A 255 3.03 2.41 6.22
CA VAL A 255 2.16 2.03 7.34
C VAL A 255 0.70 2.04 6.89
N PRO A 256 -0.14 1.07 7.30
CA PRO A 256 -1.54 0.97 6.87
C PRO A 256 -2.34 2.28 6.98
N PHE A 257 -2.04 3.13 7.97
CA PHE A 257 -2.70 4.43 8.19
C PHE A 257 -2.56 5.40 7.03
N LEU A 258 -1.39 5.46 6.39
CA LEU A 258 -1.13 6.39 5.30
C LEU A 258 -1.99 6.09 4.06
N TRP A 259 -2.57 4.90 4.00
CA TRP A 259 -3.29 4.40 2.82
C TRP A 259 -4.80 4.50 3.06
N VAL A 260 -5.21 4.31 4.32
CA VAL A 260 -6.57 4.56 4.80
C VAL A 260 -7.00 5.99 4.50
N LEU A 261 -6.13 6.98 4.69
CA LEU A 261 -6.48 8.39 4.52
C LEU A 261 -6.86 8.77 3.06
N PRO A 262 -6.01 8.54 2.02
CA PRO A 262 -6.37 8.77 0.63
C PRO A 262 -7.64 8.04 0.20
N LEU A 263 -7.77 6.75 0.59
CA LEU A 263 -8.92 5.93 0.22
C LEU A 263 -10.21 6.42 0.92
N SER A 264 -10.13 6.87 2.18
CA SER A 264 -11.27 7.44 2.90
C SER A 264 -11.78 8.71 2.25
N VAL A 265 -10.85 9.61 1.86
CA VAL A 265 -11.17 10.85 1.15
C VAL A 265 -11.80 10.53 -0.21
N TYR A 266 -11.23 9.57 -0.96
CA TYR A 266 -11.79 9.09 -2.21
C TYR A 266 -13.23 8.57 -2.05
N LEU A 267 -13.49 7.70 -1.07
CA LEU A 267 -14.85 7.18 -0.81
C LEU A 267 -15.81 8.26 -0.34
N LEU A 268 -15.35 9.21 0.49
CA LEU A 268 -16.16 10.34 0.94
C LEU A 268 -16.67 11.16 -0.25
N THR A 269 -15.86 11.37 -1.28
CA THR A 269 -16.33 12.08 -2.48
C THR A 269 -17.47 11.35 -3.21
N PHE A 270 -17.47 10.01 -3.23
CA PHE A 270 -18.61 9.24 -3.74
C PHE A 270 -19.86 9.42 -2.88
N VAL A 271 -19.72 9.36 -1.55
CA VAL A 271 -20.83 9.58 -0.62
C VAL A 271 -21.47 10.95 -0.87
N LEU A 272 -20.66 12.01 -0.93
CA LEU A 272 -21.16 13.38 -1.09
C LEU A 272 -21.80 13.61 -2.47
N THR A 273 -21.11 13.21 -3.54
CA THR A 273 -21.56 13.50 -4.92
C THR A 273 -22.78 12.67 -5.35
N PHE A 274 -22.99 11.47 -4.78
CA PHE A 274 -24.15 10.62 -5.10
C PHE A 274 -25.32 10.76 -4.11
N ASP A 275 -25.12 11.35 -2.92
CA ASP A 275 -26.22 11.63 -1.98
C ASP A 275 -27.12 12.76 -2.49
N ASN A 276 -26.52 13.89 -2.87
CA ASN A 276 -27.28 15.07 -3.31
C ASN A 276 -26.46 15.99 -4.22
N ASP A 277 -27.09 16.50 -5.28
CA ASP A 277 -26.48 17.42 -6.26
C ASP A 277 -25.96 18.73 -5.64
N ARG A 278 -26.44 19.13 -4.45
CA ARG A 278 -25.98 20.33 -3.73
C ARG A 278 -24.53 20.28 -3.25
N TRP A 279 -23.94 19.09 -3.14
CA TRP A 279 -22.56 18.97 -2.68
C TRP A 279 -21.54 19.33 -3.77
N TYR A 280 -21.97 19.35 -5.04
CA TYR A 280 -21.10 19.64 -6.17
C TYR A 280 -21.58 20.87 -6.96
N HIS A 281 -20.86 21.98 -6.76
CA HIS A 281 -21.10 23.23 -7.48
C HIS A 281 -19.88 23.63 -8.31
N ARG A 282 -20.03 23.57 -9.64
CA ARG A 282 -18.96 23.92 -10.61
C ARG A 282 -18.25 25.26 -10.31
N PRO A 283 -18.96 26.37 -10.01
CA PRO A 283 -18.30 27.65 -9.78
C PRO A 283 -17.40 27.69 -8.54
N VAL A 284 -17.57 26.77 -7.59
CA VAL A 284 -16.73 26.67 -6.39
C VAL A 284 -15.65 25.61 -6.59
N VAL A 285 -16.03 24.41 -7.02
CA VAL A 285 -15.11 23.27 -7.09
C VAL A 285 -14.07 23.45 -8.20
N LEU A 286 -14.44 23.96 -9.38
CA LEU A 286 -13.50 24.06 -10.51
C LEU A 286 -12.36 25.07 -10.29
N PRO A 287 -12.60 26.30 -9.77
CA PRO A 287 -11.51 27.21 -9.45
C PRO A 287 -10.59 26.68 -8.35
N VAL A 288 -11.15 26.06 -7.31
CA VAL A 288 -10.35 25.44 -6.24
C VAL A 288 -9.53 24.26 -6.79
N ALA A 289 -10.12 23.43 -7.65
CA ALA A 289 -9.40 22.36 -8.34
C ALA A 289 -8.26 22.91 -9.20
N ALA A 290 -8.48 23.99 -9.95
CA ALA A 290 -7.45 24.63 -10.76
C ALA A 290 -6.28 25.17 -9.92
N ALA A 291 -6.59 25.85 -8.80
CA ALA A 291 -5.59 26.34 -7.86
C ALA A 291 -4.78 25.20 -7.23
N LEU A 292 -5.46 24.13 -6.77
CA LEU A 292 -4.79 22.97 -6.18
C LEU A 292 -4.00 22.16 -7.22
N LEU A 293 -4.44 22.08 -8.48
CA LEU A 293 -3.67 21.46 -9.57
C LEU A 293 -2.34 22.20 -9.78
N ALA A 294 -2.40 23.53 -9.85
CA ALA A 294 -1.20 24.35 -9.96
C ALA A 294 -0.28 24.18 -8.74
N LEU A 295 -0.85 24.20 -7.53
CA LEU A 295 -0.07 24.06 -6.30
C LEU A 295 0.54 22.65 -6.15
N CYS A 296 -0.20 21.59 -6.49
CA CYS A 296 0.31 20.23 -6.50
C CYS A 296 1.42 20.04 -7.54
N ALA A 297 1.26 20.61 -8.74
CA ALA A 297 2.28 20.56 -9.79
C ALA A 297 3.54 21.33 -9.39
N PHE A 298 3.38 22.51 -8.79
CA PHE A 298 4.48 23.28 -8.20
C PHE A 298 5.18 22.49 -7.08
N GLY A 299 4.39 21.87 -6.20
CA GLY A 299 4.87 21.04 -5.09
C GLY A 299 5.68 19.83 -5.53
N LEU A 300 5.48 19.31 -6.76
CA LEU A 300 6.32 18.23 -7.29
C LEU A 300 7.80 18.60 -7.38
N GLN A 301 8.15 19.89 -7.40
CA GLN A 301 9.53 20.38 -7.57
C GLN A 301 10.04 21.21 -6.38
N HIS A 302 9.20 21.44 -5.37
CA HIS A 302 9.51 22.36 -4.27
C HIS A 302 9.23 21.71 -2.91
N SER A 303 9.87 22.24 -1.88
CA SER A 303 9.81 21.72 -0.50
C SER A 303 8.38 21.53 0.01
N ILE A 304 7.44 22.38 -0.40
CA ILE A 304 6.02 22.31 -0.01
C ILE A 304 5.34 20.97 -0.39
N GLY A 305 5.82 20.27 -1.41
CA GLY A 305 5.29 18.95 -1.77
C GLY A 305 6.05 17.80 -1.10
N TRP A 306 7.32 17.99 -0.76
CA TRP A 306 8.20 16.89 -0.35
C TRP A 306 8.31 16.80 1.18
N GLN A 307 8.09 17.91 1.89
CA GLN A 307 7.96 17.94 3.33
C GLN A 307 6.62 17.33 3.74
N ILE A 308 6.63 16.39 4.69
CA ILE A 308 5.43 15.64 5.07
C ILE A 308 4.35 16.53 5.68
N GLU A 309 4.74 17.52 6.49
CA GLU A 309 3.82 18.45 7.16
C GLU A 309 2.98 19.28 6.19
N THR A 310 3.52 19.61 5.01
CA THR A 310 2.86 20.44 4.00
C THR A 310 2.38 19.64 2.80
N GLY A 311 3.19 18.68 2.36
CA GLY A 311 2.93 17.80 1.21
C GLY A 311 1.74 16.88 1.45
N VAL A 312 1.66 16.20 2.61
CA VAL A 312 0.54 15.30 2.88
C VAL A 312 -0.79 16.06 2.89
N PRO A 313 -0.97 17.17 3.63
CA PRO A 313 -2.21 17.95 3.55
C PRO A 313 -2.49 18.48 2.14
N LEU A 314 -1.47 18.96 1.41
CA LEU A 314 -1.62 19.47 0.05
C LEU A 314 -2.18 18.40 -0.89
N TYR A 315 -1.55 17.23 -0.96
CA TYR A 315 -1.96 16.17 -1.89
C TYR A 315 -3.26 15.49 -1.46
N ILE A 316 -3.55 15.39 -0.16
CA ILE A 316 -4.85 14.87 0.31
C ILE A 316 -5.99 15.86 0.02
N ALA A 317 -5.78 17.16 0.24
CA ALA A 317 -6.76 18.19 -0.13
C ALA A 317 -6.95 18.25 -1.65
N GLY A 318 -5.85 18.14 -2.41
CA GLY A 318 -5.85 17.98 -3.86
C GLY A 318 -6.70 16.78 -4.28
N LEU A 319 -6.41 15.58 -3.75
CA LEU A 319 -7.15 14.36 -4.05
C LEU A 319 -8.65 14.52 -3.78
N PHE A 320 -9.03 15.10 -2.63
CA PHE A 320 -10.43 15.36 -2.31
C PHE A 320 -11.09 16.23 -3.38
N VAL A 321 -10.50 17.37 -3.71
CA VAL A 321 -11.10 18.33 -4.64
C VAL A 321 -11.09 17.79 -6.08
N PHE A 322 -10.04 17.10 -6.51
CA PHE A 322 -9.97 16.48 -7.83
C PHE A 322 -11.00 15.35 -7.96
N CYS A 323 -11.16 14.52 -6.93
CA CYS A 323 -12.20 13.50 -6.91
C CYS A 323 -13.61 14.11 -6.85
N MET A 324 -13.83 15.17 -6.06
CA MET A 324 -15.10 15.90 -6.05
C MET A 324 -15.44 16.46 -7.45
N PHE A 325 -14.44 16.96 -8.17
CA PHE A 325 -14.59 17.37 -9.56
C PHE A 325 -14.98 16.19 -10.47
N LEU A 326 -14.18 15.13 -10.50
CA LEU A 326 -14.36 14.00 -11.42
C LEU A 326 -15.63 13.19 -11.12
N HIS A 327 -15.87 12.86 -9.85
CA HIS A 327 -17.07 12.16 -9.40
C HIS A 327 -18.32 13.05 -9.51
N GLY A 328 -18.22 14.34 -9.20
CA GLY A 328 -19.32 15.28 -9.32
C GLY A 328 -19.78 15.46 -10.77
N GLU A 329 -18.84 15.62 -11.70
CA GLU A 329 -19.16 15.66 -13.14
C GLU A 329 -19.76 14.35 -13.64
N MET A 330 -19.29 13.21 -13.14
CA MET A 330 -19.88 11.92 -13.46
C MET A 330 -21.31 11.79 -12.90
N ALA A 331 -21.53 12.12 -11.62
CA ALA A 331 -22.82 12.02 -10.94
C ALA A 331 -23.90 12.90 -11.59
N ARG A 332 -23.52 14.06 -12.12
CA ARG A 332 -24.39 14.94 -12.93
C ARG A 332 -24.82 14.34 -14.28
N ARG A 333 -24.07 13.36 -14.79
CA ARG A 333 -24.35 12.63 -16.04
C ARG A 333 -24.94 11.25 -15.79
N ARG A 334 -25.48 11.01 -14.59
CA ARG A 334 -26.20 9.76 -14.28
C ARG A 334 -27.37 9.60 -15.26
N PRO A 335 -27.54 8.43 -15.89
CA PRO A 335 -28.64 8.21 -16.81
C PRO A 335 -29.93 7.86 -16.08
N ASP A 336 -31.04 7.77 -16.82
CA ASP A 336 -32.28 7.18 -16.33
C ASP A 336 -32.09 5.74 -15.82
N GLY A 337 -33.00 5.30 -14.95
CA GLY A 337 -32.95 4.01 -14.28
C GLY A 337 -32.76 2.80 -15.21
N ARG A 338 -33.16 2.92 -16.49
CA ARG A 338 -32.95 1.89 -17.52
C ARG A 338 -31.48 1.58 -17.81
N TYR A 339 -30.57 2.55 -17.67
CA TYR A 339 -29.14 2.38 -17.98
C TYR A 339 -28.26 2.32 -16.73
N LEU A 340 -28.86 2.27 -15.54
CA LEU A 340 -28.16 2.36 -14.27
C LEU A 340 -27.11 1.27 -14.07
N THR A 341 -27.37 0.03 -14.50
CA THR A 341 -26.39 -1.06 -14.38
C THR A 341 -25.19 -0.87 -15.30
N ARG A 342 -25.40 -0.32 -16.51
CA ARG A 342 -24.29 0.01 -17.44
C ARG A 342 -23.45 1.16 -16.89
N PHE A 343 -24.10 2.14 -16.28
CA PHE A 343 -23.41 3.24 -15.61
C PHE A 343 -22.49 2.73 -14.50
N TYR A 344 -23.00 1.87 -13.59
CA TYR A 344 -22.16 1.27 -12.54
C TYR A 344 -21.07 0.35 -13.09
N LEU A 345 -21.34 -0.37 -14.18
CA LEU A 345 -20.33 -1.17 -14.87
C LEU A 345 -19.18 -0.29 -15.40
N MET A 346 -19.49 0.80 -16.11
CA MET A 346 -18.48 1.75 -16.62
C MET A 346 -17.71 2.42 -15.47
N LEU A 347 -18.40 2.77 -14.38
CA LEU A 347 -17.77 3.29 -13.17
C LEU A 347 -16.74 2.30 -12.60
N SER A 348 -17.12 1.03 -12.43
CA SER A 348 -16.20 -0.01 -11.94
C SER A 348 -15.07 -0.32 -12.93
N LEU A 349 -15.36 -0.31 -14.23
CA LEU A 349 -14.37 -0.55 -15.28
C LEU A 349 -13.33 0.57 -15.32
N GLY A 350 -13.78 1.82 -15.23
CA GLY A 350 -12.87 2.96 -15.19
C GLY A 350 -11.98 2.91 -13.96
N GLY A 351 -12.55 2.67 -12.77
CA GLY A 351 -11.78 2.47 -11.54
C GLY A 351 -10.70 1.39 -11.70
N ALA A 352 -11.05 0.23 -12.24
CA ALA A 352 -10.11 -0.86 -12.51
C ALA A 352 -9.02 -0.47 -13.54
N VAL A 353 -9.36 0.25 -14.61
CA VAL A 353 -8.39 0.73 -15.61
C VAL A 353 -7.38 1.69 -14.98
N GLY A 354 -7.85 2.66 -14.20
CA GLY A 354 -6.97 3.59 -13.47
C GLY A 354 -6.05 2.86 -12.50
N GLY A 355 -6.63 1.92 -11.72
CA GLY A 355 -5.91 1.04 -10.81
C GLY A 355 -4.82 0.22 -11.48
N VAL A 356 -5.17 -0.56 -12.50
CA VAL A 356 -4.23 -1.43 -13.24
C VAL A 356 -3.11 -0.61 -13.88
N THR A 357 -3.43 0.57 -14.42
CA THR A 357 -2.42 1.37 -15.12
C THR A 357 -1.36 1.91 -14.15
N VAL A 358 -1.76 2.47 -13.02
CA VAL A 358 -0.79 2.97 -12.02
C VAL A 358 -0.15 1.83 -11.23
N GLY A 359 -0.91 0.79 -10.91
CA GLY A 359 -0.46 -0.26 -10.01
C GLY A 359 0.37 -1.36 -10.65
N LEU A 360 0.09 -1.70 -11.92
CA LEU A 360 0.75 -2.82 -12.60
C LEU A 360 1.57 -2.37 -13.82
N ILE A 361 1.07 -1.42 -14.60
CA ILE A 361 1.73 -1.01 -15.85
C ILE A 361 2.84 0.01 -15.57
N ALA A 362 2.56 1.06 -14.79
CA ALA A 362 3.51 2.13 -14.53
C ALA A 362 4.86 1.66 -13.94
N PRO A 363 4.94 0.74 -12.96
CA PRO A 363 6.22 0.26 -12.44
C PRO A 363 7.08 -0.52 -13.44
N ARG A 364 6.49 -1.01 -14.54
CA ARG A 364 7.20 -1.78 -15.59
C ARG A 364 7.58 -0.92 -16.79
N VAL A 365 6.89 0.19 -17.02
CA VAL A 365 7.05 1.06 -18.20
C VAL A 365 7.77 2.36 -17.85
N LEU A 366 7.54 2.91 -16.67
CA LEU A 366 8.13 4.17 -16.23
C LEU A 366 9.37 3.89 -15.35
N PRO A 367 10.52 4.53 -15.61
CA PRO A 367 11.73 4.35 -14.80
C PRO A 367 11.63 5.02 -13.42
N ALA A 368 10.60 5.83 -13.18
CA ALA A 368 10.36 6.58 -11.96
C ALA A 368 8.86 6.76 -11.69
N TYR A 369 8.53 7.43 -10.58
CA TYR A 369 7.17 7.78 -10.18
C TYR A 369 6.63 9.03 -10.91
N TYR A 370 6.40 8.93 -12.22
CA TYR A 370 5.84 10.02 -13.02
C TYR A 370 4.31 10.01 -13.13
N GLU A 371 3.65 8.95 -12.62
CA GLU A 371 2.20 8.81 -12.68
C GLU A 371 1.44 10.00 -12.07
N LEU A 372 1.94 10.63 -11.00
CA LEU A 372 1.27 11.76 -10.36
C LEU A 372 1.24 12.97 -11.29
N GLY A 373 2.39 13.38 -11.84
CA GLY A 373 2.46 14.50 -12.77
C GLY A 373 1.61 14.27 -14.02
N ILE A 374 1.61 13.04 -14.57
CA ILE A 374 0.72 12.65 -15.68
C ILE A 374 -0.75 12.81 -15.27
N GLY A 375 -1.12 12.33 -14.09
CA GLY A 375 -2.48 12.43 -13.55
C GLY A 375 -2.95 13.88 -13.40
N LEU A 376 -2.09 14.79 -12.92
CA LEU A 376 -2.40 16.22 -12.82
C LEU A 376 -2.66 16.84 -14.20
N VAL A 377 -1.83 16.52 -15.20
CA VAL A 377 -2.02 16.98 -16.59
C VAL A 377 -3.35 16.47 -17.15
N LEU A 378 -3.62 15.17 -17.03
CA LEU A 378 -4.88 14.57 -17.50
C LEU A 378 -6.10 15.18 -16.82
N THR A 379 -5.99 15.57 -15.54
CA THR A 379 -7.09 16.21 -14.79
C THR A 379 -7.35 17.63 -15.26
N ALA A 380 -6.30 18.40 -15.56
CA ALA A 380 -6.45 19.72 -16.18
C ALA A 380 -7.10 19.61 -17.58
N LEU A 381 -6.71 18.62 -18.38
CA LEU A 381 -7.32 18.34 -19.68
C LEU A 381 -8.79 17.92 -19.55
N ALA A 382 -9.15 17.12 -18.55
CA ALA A 382 -10.53 16.79 -18.24
C ALA A 382 -11.35 18.06 -17.94
N GLY A 383 -10.76 19.05 -17.25
CA GLY A 383 -11.34 20.38 -17.06
C GLY A 383 -11.70 21.08 -18.38
N ALA A 384 -10.79 21.05 -19.36
CA ALA A 384 -11.02 21.63 -20.69
C ALA A 384 -12.21 20.99 -21.42
N THR A 385 -12.37 19.66 -21.29
CA THR A 385 -13.53 18.96 -21.89
C THR A 385 -14.87 19.36 -21.25
N VAL A 386 -14.87 19.61 -19.93
CA VAL A 386 -16.06 20.01 -19.17
C VAL A 386 -16.44 21.46 -19.46
N LEU A 387 -15.45 22.35 -19.56
CA LEU A 387 -15.64 23.79 -19.76
C LEU A 387 -15.64 24.22 -21.23
N ARG A 388 -15.69 23.26 -22.17
CA ARG A 388 -15.68 23.50 -23.63
C ARG A 388 -16.75 24.46 -24.16
N SER A 389 -17.82 24.71 -23.40
CA SER A 389 -18.86 25.67 -23.76
C SER A 389 -18.39 27.13 -23.67
N SER A 390 -17.36 27.41 -22.87
CA SER A 390 -16.74 28.74 -22.78
C SER A 390 -15.31 28.65 -23.31
N ARG A 391 -15.05 29.33 -24.43
CA ARG A 391 -13.71 29.33 -25.05
C ARG A 391 -12.64 29.82 -24.08
N ILE A 392 -12.92 30.90 -23.35
CA ILE A 392 -11.96 31.49 -22.39
C ILE A 392 -11.60 30.46 -21.31
N LEU A 393 -12.60 29.86 -20.67
CA LEU A 393 -12.36 28.89 -19.61
C LEU A 393 -11.65 27.62 -20.12
N ALA A 394 -12.00 27.15 -21.33
CA ALA A 394 -11.33 26.02 -21.96
C ALA A 394 -9.84 26.33 -22.23
N TRP A 395 -9.53 27.51 -22.78
CA TRP A 395 -8.14 27.94 -22.98
C TRP A 395 -7.38 28.12 -21.66
N SER A 396 -8.03 28.65 -20.61
CA SER A 396 -7.42 28.73 -19.28
C SER A 396 -7.06 27.34 -18.72
N THR A 397 -7.94 26.34 -18.87
CA THR A 397 -7.63 24.97 -18.44
C THR A 397 -6.55 24.30 -19.30
N LEU A 398 -6.46 24.62 -20.59
CA LEU A 398 -5.35 24.17 -21.43
C LEU A 398 -4.02 24.83 -21.02
N GLY A 399 -4.04 26.12 -20.67
CA GLY A 399 -2.90 26.81 -20.08
C GLY A 399 -2.44 26.16 -18.77
N LEU A 400 -3.39 25.78 -17.90
CA LEU A 400 -3.11 25.02 -16.69
C LEU A 400 -2.53 23.63 -16.98
N ALA A 401 -3.03 22.92 -17.99
CA ALA A 401 -2.46 21.66 -18.43
C ALA A 401 -1.01 21.84 -18.94
N GLY A 402 -0.74 22.93 -19.66
CA GLY A 402 0.60 23.33 -20.05
C GLY A 402 1.51 23.61 -18.85
N PHE A 403 1.01 24.32 -17.84
CA PHE A 403 1.72 24.55 -16.58
C PHE A 403 2.04 23.24 -15.84
N CYS A 404 1.07 22.34 -15.68
CA CYS A 404 1.32 21.02 -15.07
C CYS A 404 2.32 20.20 -15.89
N SER A 405 2.25 20.28 -17.23
CA SER A 405 3.18 19.59 -18.14
C SER A 405 4.59 20.14 -18.02
N TRP A 406 4.75 21.45 -17.83
CA TRP A 406 6.04 22.08 -17.56
C TRP A 406 6.68 21.53 -16.28
N PHE A 407 5.93 21.45 -15.18
CA PHE A 407 6.44 20.88 -13.92
C PHE A 407 6.74 19.39 -14.03
N LEU A 408 5.94 18.62 -14.77
CA LEU A 408 6.26 17.23 -15.08
C LEU A 408 7.55 17.13 -15.90
N ALA A 409 7.75 17.99 -16.90
CA ALA A 409 8.97 18.03 -17.69
C ALA A 409 10.19 18.40 -16.83
N LEU A 410 10.06 19.35 -15.90
CA LEU A 410 11.10 19.66 -14.92
C LEU A 410 11.41 18.46 -14.02
N GLN A 411 10.39 17.73 -13.56
CA GLN A 411 10.58 16.51 -12.76
C GLN A 411 11.36 15.44 -13.53
N VAL A 412 11.00 15.22 -14.79
CA VAL A 412 11.69 14.24 -15.66
C VAL A 412 13.11 14.70 -15.93
N HIS A 413 13.30 15.96 -16.32
CA HIS A 413 14.63 16.48 -16.65
C HIS A 413 15.55 16.51 -15.43
N GLY A 414 15.10 17.06 -14.31
CA GLY A 414 15.86 17.11 -13.05
C GLY A 414 16.11 15.72 -12.45
N GLY A 415 15.17 14.79 -12.61
CA GLY A 415 15.31 13.42 -12.12
C GLY A 415 16.23 12.53 -12.96
N VAL A 416 16.57 12.93 -14.19
CA VAL A 416 17.52 12.20 -15.06
C VAL A 416 18.87 12.91 -15.14
N LYS A 417 18.91 14.21 -14.88
CA LYS A 417 20.14 15.00 -14.87
C LYS A 417 21.10 14.45 -13.80
N ASP A 418 22.34 14.19 -14.20
CA ASP A 418 23.42 13.67 -13.34
C ASP A 418 23.17 12.24 -12.78
N VAL A 419 22.13 11.55 -13.24
CA VAL A 419 21.85 10.15 -12.90
C VAL A 419 22.58 9.21 -13.86
N ARG A 420 23.28 8.22 -13.31
CA ARG A 420 24.00 7.20 -14.09
C ARG A 420 23.10 6.05 -14.50
N ARG A 421 22.37 5.50 -13.53
CA ARG A 421 21.40 4.42 -13.72
C ARG A 421 20.14 4.78 -12.98
N MET A 422 19.00 4.55 -13.63
CA MET A 422 17.68 4.71 -13.05
C MET A 422 16.84 3.50 -13.44
N THR A 423 16.32 2.80 -12.45
CA THR A 423 15.48 1.63 -12.68
C THR A 423 14.35 1.56 -11.67
N ARG A 424 13.24 0.91 -12.04
CA ARG A 424 12.08 0.71 -11.17
C ARG A 424 11.59 -0.72 -11.31
N ASN A 425 11.20 -1.32 -10.19
CA ASN A 425 10.49 -2.59 -10.17
C ASN A 425 9.45 -2.63 -9.04
N PHE A 426 8.98 -3.83 -8.68
CA PHE A 426 8.00 -4.04 -7.62
C PHE A 426 8.40 -3.42 -6.28
N TYR A 427 9.68 -3.44 -5.92
CA TYR A 427 10.18 -2.94 -4.64
C TYR A 427 10.40 -1.42 -4.63
N GLY A 428 10.38 -0.76 -5.79
CA GLY A 428 10.47 0.69 -5.91
C GLY A 428 11.48 1.14 -6.96
N THR A 429 11.87 2.41 -6.87
CA THR A 429 12.80 3.07 -7.81
C THR A 429 14.18 3.15 -7.20
N LEU A 430 15.20 2.71 -7.95
CA LEU A 430 16.61 2.79 -7.61
C LEU A 430 17.32 3.76 -8.55
N LEU A 431 18.22 4.57 -8.01
CA LEU A 431 19.07 5.45 -8.80
C LEU A 431 20.51 5.51 -8.27
N THR A 432 21.47 5.60 -9.19
CA THR A 432 22.89 5.86 -8.86
C THR A 432 23.32 7.22 -9.39
N VAL A 433 23.97 8.00 -8.54
CA VAL A 433 24.41 9.38 -8.82
C VAL A 433 25.84 9.54 -8.35
N ASP A 434 26.67 10.19 -9.16
CA ASP A 434 28.00 10.64 -8.74
C ASP A 434 27.89 12.06 -8.17
N SER A 435 28.59 12.32 -7.07
CA SER A 435 28.64 13.60 -6.39
C SER A 435 30.08 14.04 -6.29
N VAL A 436 30.35 15.27 -6.72
CA VAL A 436 31.68 15.87 -6.62
C VAL A 436 31.92 16.27 -5.16
N GLY A 437 33.08 15.89 -4.62
CA GLY A 437 33.54 16.29 -3.29
C GLY A 437 34.37 17.58 -3.32
N ASP A 438 34.93 17.97 -2.16
CA ASP A 438 35.82 19.14 -2.08
C ASP A 438 37.10 18.93 -2.89
N THR A 439 37.58 17.69 -2.93
CA THR A 439 38.68 17.25 -3.81
C THR A 439 38.23 16.06 -4.68
N PRO A 440 38.91 15.79 -5.81
CA PRO A 440 38.63 14.59 -6.62
C PRO A 440 38.80 13.26 -5.85
N ALA A 441 39.51 13.28 -4.71
CA ALA A 441 39.64 12.12 -3.84
C ALA A 441 38.34 11.82 -3.06
N ASP A 442 37.49 12.85 -2.90
CA ASP A 442 36.24 12.85 -2.13
C ASP A 442 35.01 12.68 -3.02
N ASP A 443 35.19 12.55 -4.34
CA ASP A 443 34.11 12.20 -5.26
C ASP A 443 33.52 10.85 -4.85
N VAL A 444 32.19 10.79 -4.74
CA VAL A 444 31.47 9.60 -4.29
C VAL A 444 30.36 9.23 -5.25
N ARG A 445 30.16 7.93 -5.43
CA ARG A 445 28.92 7.37 -5.99
C ARG A 445 27.94 7.05 -4.89
N LYS A 446 26.66 7.40 -5.07
CA LYS A 446 25.58 7.17 -4.09
C LYS A 446 24.53 6.26 -4.71
N LEU A 447 23.98 5.34 -3.91
CA LEU A 447 22.79 4.56 -4.25
C LEU A 447 21.60 5.12 -3.48
N PHE A 448 20.49 5.36 -4.17
CA PHE A 448 19.23 5.74 -3.54
C PHE A 448 18.12 4.76 -3.91
N HIS A 449 17.21 4.54 -2.95
CA HIS A 449 15.92 3.87 -3.14
C HIS A 449 14.84 4.86 -2.72
N GLY A 450 14.05 5.34 -3.67
CA GLY A 450 13.19 6.50 -3.44
C GLY A 450 14.01 7.73 -3.04
N SER A 451 13.70 8.33 -1.88
CA SER A 451 14.41 9.48 -1.31
C SER A 451 15.53 9.10 -0.32
N VAL A 452 15.68 7.82 0.01
CA VAL A 452 16.63 7.34 1.02
C VAL A 452 17.93 6.88 0.37
N LYS A 453 19.06 7.29 0.95
CA LYS A 453 20.41 6.89 0.51
C LYS A 453 20.79 5.56 1.17
N HIS A 454 21.00 4.50 0.38
CA HIS A 454 21.37 3.15 0.84
C HIS A 454 22.84 2.81 0.62
N GLY A 455 23.70 3.81 0.79
CA GLY A 455 25.15 3.66 0.71
C GLY A 455 25.79 4.64 -0.27
N GLN A 456 27.10 4.80 -0.10
CA GLN A 456 27.94 5.56 -1.01
C GLN A 456 29.33 4.91 -1.09
N GLN A 457 30.11 5.23 -2.12
CA GLN A 457 31.47 4.74 -2.25
C GLN A 457 32.34 5.84 -2.84
N TYR A 458 33.52 6.06 -2.27
CA TYR A 458 34.53 6.93 -2.88
C TYR A 458 34.98 6.37 -4.22
N LEU A 459 35.07 7.23 -5.23
CA LEU A 459 35.54 6.87 -6.58
C LEU A 459 37.07 6.75 -6.64
N SER A 460 37.77 7.40 -5.71
CA SER A 460 39.22 7.39 -5.66
C SER A 460 39.77 6.02 -5.26
N ALA A 461 40.81 5.56 -5.97
CA ALA A 461 41.37 4.23 -5.75
C ALA A 461 41.91 4.02 -4.33
N ALA A 462 42.40 5.09 -3.70
CA ALA A 462 42.92 5.05 -2.33
C ALA A 462 41.82 4.83 -1.28
N ARG A 463 40.63 5.39 -1.50
CA ARG A 463 39.54 5.42 -0.51
C ARG A 463 38.36 4.50 -0.84
N ARG A 464 38.30 3.90 -2.03
CA ARG A 464 37.15 3.08 -2.48
C ARG A 464 36.82 1.88 -1.60
N ARG A 465 37.74 1.46 -0.73
CA ARG A 465 37.55 0.36 0.23
C ARG A 465 37.13 0.84 1.63
N GLU A 466 37.10 2.15 1.86
CA GLU A 466 36.65 2.69 3.15
C GLU A 466 35.15 2.42 3.32
N PRO A 467 34.71 1.89 4.47
CA PRO A 467 33.29 1.85 4.79
C PRO A 467 32.78 3.29 4.97
N THR A 468 31.59 3.58 4.44
CA THR A 468 31.05 4.94 4.36
C THR A 468 29.63 5.05 4.94
N SER A 469 29.05 6.25 4.88
CA SER A 469 27.64 6.52 5.18
C SER A 469 27.28 6.25 6.64
N TYR A 470 26.54 5.18 6.93
CA TYR A 470 26.14 4.80 8.29
C TYR A 470 26.72 3.45 8.71
N TYR A 471 27.71 2.97 7.95
CA TYR A 471 28.42 1.71 8.19
C TYR A 471 29.84 1.96 8.69
N GLY A 472 30.14 3.15 9.20
CA GLY A 472 31.49 3.51 9.62
C GLY A 472 31.99 2.67 10.81
N PRO A 473 33.30 2.70 11.11
CA PRO A 473 33.89 1.93 12.21
C PRO A 473 33.26 2.23 13.57
N GLU A 474 32.84 3.48 13.77
CA GLU A 474 32.19 3.90 15.00
C GLU A 474 30.72 3.48 15.09
N SER A 475 30.09 3.04 14.00
CA SER A 475 28.70 2.63 14.00
C SER A 475 28.47 1.39 14.86
N GLY A 476 27.25 1.20 15.38
CA GLY A 476 26.91 0.00 16.15
C GLY A 476 27.25 -1.32 15.42
N VAL A 477 27.02 -1.41 14.10
CA VAL A 477 27.42 -2.59 13.31
C VAL A 477 28.94 -2.69 13.13
N GLY A 478 29.64 -1.57 12.94
CA GLY A 478 31.11 -1.52 12.87
C GLY A 478 31.75 -2.04 14.16
N ARG A 479 31.26 -1.56 15.30
CA ARG A 479 31.67 -1.99 16.64
C ARG A 479 31.37 -3.47 16.90
N ALA A 480 30.21 -3.97 16.45
CA ALA A 480 29.85 -5.39 16.58
C ALA A 480 30.79 -6.29 15.76
N ILE A 481 31.15 -5.88 14.53
CA ILE A 481 32.11 -6.61 13.69
C ILE A 481 33.52 -6.58 14.29
N GLU A 482 33.93 -5.46 14.89
CA GLU A 482 35.22 -5.32 15.54
C GLU A 482 35.33 -6.16 16.82
N ALA A 483 34.28 -6.18 17.65
CA ALA A 483 34.20 -6.97 18.87
C ALA A 483 34.04 -8.49 18.63
N ALA A 484 33.74 -8.89 17.39
CA ALA A 484 33.62 -10.29 17.02
C ALA A 484 34.97 -11.03 17.16
N PRO A 485 34.96 -12.37 17.34
CA PRO A 485 36.19 -13.15 17.48
C PRO A 485 37.18 -12.92 16.32
N GLN A 486 38.48 -12.81 16.62
CA GLN A 486 39.53 -12.54 15.61
C GLN A 486 39.90 -13.74 14.72
N ARG A 487 39.19 -14.88 14.86
CA ARG A 487 39.28 -16.03 13.94
C ARG A 487 38.56 -15.71 12.62
N PRO A 488 38.63 -16.55 11.57
CA PRO A 488 37.72 -16.42 10.44
C PRO A 488 36.26 -16.32 10.92
N ARG A 489 35.61 -15.22 10.52
CA ARG A 489 34.27 -14.85 10.97
C ARG A 489 33.24 -15.20 9.91
N ARG A 490 32.02 -15.44 10.37
CA ARG A 490 30.86 -15.49 9.48
C ARG A 490 29.91 -14.35 9.78
N VAL A 491 29.74 -13.47 8.79
CA VAL A 491 28.88 -12.29 8.91
C VAL A 491 27.67 -12.46 8.00
N GLY A 492 26.48 -12.43 8.58
CA GLY A 492 25.21 -12.34 7.86
C GLY A 492 24.80 -10.89 7.71
N VAL A 493 24.24 -10.51 6.56
CA VAL A 493 23.68 -9.18 6.34
C VAL A 493 22.31 -9.33 5.70
N ILE A 494 21.28 -8.81 6.36
CA ILE A 494 19.92 -8.68 5.82
C ILE A 494 19.82 -7.27 5.22
N GLY A 495 19.67 -7.21 3.89
CA GLY A 495 19.89 -6.01 3.08
C GLY A 495 21.27 -6.01 2.43
N LEU A 496 21.41 -5.32 1.30
CA LEU A 496 22.69 -5.19 0.59
C LEU A 496 23.11 -3.73 0.39
N GLY A 497 22.20 -2.87 -0.07
CA GLY A 497 22.51 -1.50 -0.44
C GLY A 497 23.65 -1.43 -1.47
N ALA A 498 24.60 -0.53 -1.26
CA ALA A 498 25.82 -0.44 -2.08
C ALA A 498 26.84 -1.57 -1.81
N GLY A 499 26.59 -2.47 -0.84
CA GLY A 499 27.50 -3.54 -0.45
C GLY A 499 28.56 -3.13 0.59
N THR A 500 28.41 -1.97 1.23
CA THR A 500 29.44 -1.34 2.09
C THR A 500 29.99 -2.27 3.18
N LEU A 501 29.15 -3.09 3.81
CA LEU A 501 29.60 -4.00 4.89
C LEU A 501 30.62 -5.04 4.41
N ALA A 502 30.68 -5.35 3.12
CA ALA A 502 31.72 -6.23 2.56
C ALA A 502 33.14 -5.63 2.68
N ALA A 503 33.27 -4.32 2.89
CA ALA A 503 34.55 -3.64 3.13
C ALA A 503 35.27 -4.15 4.39
N TYR A 504 34.53 -4.66 5.38
CA TYR A 504 35.08 -5.22 6.61
C TYR A 504 35.64 -6.65 6.45
N GLY A 505 35.41 -7.26 5.29
CA GLY A 505 35.75 -8.65 5.02
C GLY A 505 37.27 -8.88 5.01
N ARG A 506 37.72 -9.85 5.80
CA ARG A 506 39.12 -10.29 5.86
C ARG A 506 39.29 -11.63 5.15
N SER A 507 40.53 -11.97 4.80
CA SER A 507 40.84 -13.28 4.23
C SER A 507 40.39 -14.40 5.17
N GLY A 508 39.58 -15.33 4.65
CA GLY A 508 39.00 -16.44 5.39
C GLY A 508 37.59 -16.17 5.95
N ASP A 509 37.17 -14.90 6.04
CA ASP A 509 35.80 -14.56 6.44
C ASP A 509 34.79 -14.98 5.36
N VAL A 510 33.54 -15.21 5.78
CA VAL A 510 32.41 -15.44 4.88
C VAL A 510 31.34 -14.40 5.15
N TYR A 511 30.94 -13.66 4.11
CA TYR A 511 29.87 -12.68 4.17
C TYR A 511 28.68 -13.21 3.37
N ARG A 512 27.56 -13.45 4.06
CA ARG A 512 26.32 -13.96 3.45
C ARG A 512 25.27 -12.85 3.46
N LEU A 513 24.94 -12.36 2.26
CA LEU A 513 24.13 -11.18 2.00
C LEU A 513 22.75 -11.63 1.50
N TYR A 514 21.67 -11.22 2.18
CA TYR A 514 20.29 -11.50 1.79
C TYR A 514 19.64 -10.23 1.25
N GLU A 515 19.22 -10.24 0.00
CA GLU A 515 18.62 -9.08 -0.64
C GLU A 515 17.35 -9.50 -1.40
N ILE A 516 16.25 -8.82 -1.13
CA ILE A 516 14.94 -9.15 -1.70
C ILE A 516 14.78 -8.57 -3.11
N ASN A 517 15.46 -7.45 -3.40
CA ASN A 517 15.37 -6.77 -4.66
C ASN A 517 16.54 -7.16 -5.60
N PRO A 518 16.27 -7.91 -6.69
CA PRO A 518 17.34 -8.35 -7.60
C PRO A 518 18.10 -7.19 -8.26
N GLN A 519 17.48 -6.01 -8.41
CA GLN A 519 18.15 -4.84 -8.98
C GLN A 519 19.17 -4.21 -8.02
N VAL A 520 19.02 -4.39 -6.70
CA VAL A 520 20.04 -3.95 -5.74
C VAL A 520 21.28 -4.83 -5.87
N ILE A 521 21.11 -6.15 -6.01
CA ILE A 521 22.22 -7.08 -6.30
C ILE A 521 22.96 -6.68 -7.58
N GLU A 522 22.23 -6.43 -8.67
CA GLU A 522 22.82 -6.00 -9.93
C GLU A 522 23.64 -4.71 -9.76
N LEU A 523 23.03 -3.65 -9.19
CA LEU A 523 23.70 -2.36 -9.02
C LEU A 523 24.89 -2.45 -8.07
N ALA A 524 24.81 -3.20 -6.97
CA ALA A 524 25.92 -3.42 -6.05
C ALA A 524 27.12 -4.11 -6.72
N GLY A 525 26.86 -4.99 -7.70
CA GLY A 525 27.90 -5.68 -8.46
C GLY A 525 28.46 -4.88 -9.65
N THR A 526 27.68 -3.98 -10.25
CA THR A 526 28.09 -3.25 -11.47
C THR A 526 28.49 -1.80 -11.23
N GLU A 527 27.85 -1.11 -10.29
CA GLU A 527 28.08 0.31 -10.02
C GLU A 527 29.04 0.57 -8.86
N PHE A 528 29.25 -0.43 -7.99
CA PHE A 528 30.11 -0.35 -6.80
C PHE A 528 31.16 -1.46 -6.80
N SER A 529 32.27 -1.26 -6.09
CA SER A 529 33.36 -2.24 -6.03
C SER A 529 33.47 -2.99 -4.70
N PHE A 530 32.68 -2.67 -3.69
CA PHE A 530 32.80 -3.27 -2.35
C PHE A 530 32.77 -4.81 -2.37
N LEU A 531 31.86 -5.42 -3.14
CA LEU A 531 31.75 -6.86 -3.23
C LEU A 531 32.96 -7.50 -3.94
N ALA A 532 33.47 -6.84 -4.99
CA ALA A 532 34.60 -7.33 -5.78
C ALA A 532 35.96 -7.10 -5.09
N ASP A 533 36.08 -6.02 -4.32
CA ASP A 533 37.31 -5.65 -3.59
C ASP A 533 37.43 -6.34 -2.23
N SER A 534 36.38 -6.99 -1.73
CA SER A 534 36.41 -7.68 -0.43
C SER A 534 37.40 -8.85 -0.42
N ALA A 535 38.14 -9.00 0.67
CA ALA A 535 39.01 -10.16 0.88
C ALA A 535 38.25 -11.40 1.41
N ALA A 536 36.98 -11.22 1.80
CA ALA A 536 36.12 -12.29 2.27
C ALA A 536 35.46 -13.05 1.11
N ARG A 537 34.99 -14.27 1.39
CA ARG A 537 34.10 -14.98 0.46
C ARG A 537 32.70 -14.36 0.55
N ILE A 538 32.23 -13.78 -0.55
CA ILE A 538 30.89 -13.21 -0.66
C ILE A 538 29.89 -14.26 -1.16
N GLU A 539 28.80 -14.45 -0.43
CA GLU A 539 27.66 -15.29 -0.80
C GLU A 539 26.41 -14.41 -0.85
N GLN A 540 25.65 -14.49 -1.95
CA GLN A 540 24.43 -13.69 -2.13
C GLN A 540 23.22 -14.60 -2.21
N VAL A 541 22.13 -14.20 -1.55
CA VAL A 541 20.86 -14.91 -1.50
C VAL A 541 19.76 -13.94 -1.92
N LEU A 542 19.12 -14.23 -3.06
CA LEU A 542 17.98 -13.46 -3.55
C LEU A 542 16.70 -13.90 -2.83
N GLY A 543 15.98 -12.96 -2.23
CA GLY A 543 14.68 -13.18 -1.60
C GLY A 543 14.54 -12.48 -0.25
N ASP A 544 13.35 -12.61 0.36
CA ASP A 544 13.15 -12.11 1.73
C ASP A 544 14.07 -12.86 2.69
N ALA A 545 14.89 -12.11 3.44
CA ALA A 545 15.93 -12.67 4.28
C ALA A 545 15.39 -13.58 5.39
N ARG A 546 14.26 -13.21 6.00
CA ARG A 546 13.66 -14.02 7.05
C ARG A 546 13.15 -15.35 6.48
N LEU A 547 12.46 -15.31 5.34
CA LEU A 547 11.98 -16.53 4.67
C LEU A 547 13.12 -17.42 4.17
N ALA A 548 14.23 -16.83 3.71
CA ALA A 548 15.43 -17.57 3.34
C ALA A 548 16.06 -18.25 4.57
N LEU A 549 16.28 -17.49 5.64
CA LEU A 549 16.82 -18.00 6.89
C LEU A 549 15.95 -19.14 7.43
N GLU A 550 14.62 -19.01 7.50
CA GLU A 550 13.69 -20.08 7.92
C GLU A 550 13.96 -21.44 7.25
N ARG A 551 14.36 -21.45 5.97
CA ARG A 551 14.61 -22.66 5.17
C ARG A 551 16.03 -23.18 5.29
N GLU A 552 16.98 -22.30 5.56
CA GLU A 552 18.39 -22.65 5.61
C GLU A 552 18.76 -23.44 6.87
N ALA A 553 19.85 -24.19 6.79
CA ALA A 553 20.48 -24.78 7.96
C ALA A 553 21.12 -23.69 8.86
N PRO A 554 21.33 -23.96 10.16
CA PRO A 554 22.07 -23.06 11.05
C PRO A 554 23.39 -22.61 10.42
N GLN A 555 23.61 -21.28 10.38
CA GLN A 555 24.77 -20.70 9.72
C GLN A 555 25.94 -20.39 10.68
N ALA A 556 25.68 -20.34 12.00
CA ALA A 556 26.66 -19.96 13.02
C ALA A 556 27.33 -18.59 12.77
N PHE A 557 26.51 -17.57 12.51
CA PHE A 557 26.96 -16.19 12.36
C PHE A 557 27.57 -15.66 13.66
N ASP A 558 28.74 -15.03 13.53
CA ASP A 558 29.35 -14.23 14.60
C ASP A 558 28.66 -12.87 14.70
N VAL A 559 28.26 -12.30 13.57
CA VAL A 559 27.46 -11.08 13.49
C VAL A 559 26.37 -11.25 12.44
N LEU A 560 25.14 -10.87 12.78
CA LEU A 560 24.03 -10.73 11.83
C LEU A 560 23.56 -9.27 11.84
N ALA A 561 23.84 -8.54 10.77
CA ALA A 561 23.35 -7.17 10.59
C ALA A 561 21.95 -7.20 9.97
N VAL A 562 20.99 -6.54 10.60
CA VAL A 562 19.62 -6.34 10.11
C VAL A 562 19.46 -4.90 9.64
N ASP A 563 19.64 -4.71 8.34
CA ASP A 563 19.70 -3.41 7.64
C ASP A 563 18.85 -3.43 6.36
N ALA A 564 17.67 -4.04 6.45
CA ALA A 564 16.68 -4.00 5.36
C ALA A 564 15.71 -2.85 5.63
N PHE A 565 15.59 -1.94 4.66
CA PHE A 565 14.73 -0.77 4.76
C PHE A 565 13.70 -0.77 3.63
N SER A 566 12.48 -0.36 3.97
CA SER A 566 11.44 0.01 3.02
C SER A 566 11.09 1.47 3.27
N GLY A 567 11.74 2.38 2.54
CA GLY A 567 11.73 3.80 2.88
C GLY A 567 12.57 4.04 4.15
N ASP A 568 12.00 4.72 5.14
CA ASP A 568 12.70 5.15 6.36
C ASP A 568 12.68 4.12 7.51
N SER A 569 12.00 2.98 7.38
CA SER A 569 11.84 2.00 8.48
C SER A 569 12.26 0.58 8.12
N VAL A 570 12.78 -0.14 9.12
CA VAL A 570 12.89 -1.60 9.08
C VAL A 570 11.50 -2.23 8.99
N PRO A 571 11.24 -3.14 8.03
CA PRO A 571 9.99 -3.87 7.95
C PRO A 571 9.64 -4.58 9.26
N ILE A 572 8.38 -4.43 9.69
CA ILE A 572 7.88 -4.95 10.98
C ILE A 572 8.19 -6.43 11.16
N HIS A 573 8.05 -7.23 10.09
CA HIS A 573 8.23 -8.68 10.14
C HIS A 573 9.68 -9.12 10.39
N LEU A 574 10.64 -8.19 10.37
CA LEU A 574 12.03 -8.45 10.70
C LEU A 574 12.36 -8.14 12.17
N ILE A 575 11.42 -7.55 12.92
CA ILE A 575 11.59 -7.15 14.33
C ILE A 575 10.48 -7.74 15.23
N THR A 576 9.97 -8.93 14.88
CA THR A 576 9.03 -9.71 15.71
C THR A 576 9.76 -10.76 16.56
N ALA A 577 9.08 -11.26 17.59
CA ALA A 577 9.57 -12.38 18.39
C ALA A 577 9.90 -13.62 17.54
N GLU A 578 9.05 -13.94 16.56
CA GLU A 578 9.27 -15.06 15.65
C GLU A 578 10.48 -14.81 14.72
N ALA A 579 10.69 -13.57 14.28
CA ALA A 579 11.89 -13.22 13.52
C ALA A 579 13.16 -13.39 14.37
N MET A 580 13.12 -12.98 15.64
CA MET A 580 14.21 -13.18 16.59
C MET A 580 14.53 -14.67 16.78
N ASP A 581 13.52 -15.52 16.90
CA ASP A 581 13.68 -16.97 17.02
C ASP A 581 14.37 -17.56 15.77
N VAL A 582 14.01 -17.08 14.58
CA VAL A 582 14.67 -17.46 13.32
C VAL A 582 16.13 -17.04 13.34
N TYR A 583 16.44 -15.77 13.63
CA TYR A 583 17.82 -15.27 13.63
C TYR A 583 18.69 -16.05 14.60
N TRP A 584 18.17 -16.33 15.79
CA TRP A 584 18.94 -16.97 16.84
C TRP A 584 19.34 -18.41 16.53
N ARG A 585 18.54 -19.11 15.71
CA ARG A 585 18.91 -20.43 15.17
C ARG A 585 20.18 -20.37 14.29
N HIS A 586 20.49 -19.22 13.70
CA HIS A 586 21.65 -19.04 12.84
C HIS A 586 22.84 -18.40 13.55
N MET A 587 22.74 -18.00 14.82
CA MET A 587 23.84 -17.34 15.53
C MET A 587 24.78 -18.34 16.19
N ALA A 588 26.07 -17.97 16.26
CA ALA A 588 27.02 -18.59 17.16
C ALA A 588 26.66 -18.31 18.64
N ALA A 589 27.23 -19.08 19.58
CA ALA A 589 26.90 -18.97 21.01
C ALA A 589 27.13 -17.55 21.56
N ASP A 590 28.20 -16.92 21.09
CA ASP A 590 28.70 -15.60 21.46
C ASP A 590 28.57 -14.59 20.30
N GLY A 591 27.63 -14.85 19.38
CA GLY A 591 27.31 -13.97 18.26
C GLY A 591 26.37 -12.81 18.64
N VAL A 592 26.39 -11.75 17.82
CA VAL A 592 25.61 -10.52 18.01
C VAL A 592 24.67 -10.28 16.82
N VAL A 593 23.40 -9.97 17.08
CA VAL A 593 22.48 -9.45 16.06
C VAL A 593 22.44 -7.93 16.19
N ALA A 594 22.76 -7.21 15.12
CA ALA A 594 22.79 -5.76 15.09
C ALA A 594 21.63 -5.23 14.26
N PHE A 595 20.65 -4.58 14.88
CA PHE A 595 19.50 -3.98 14.19
C PHE A 595 19.72 -2.51 13.95
N HIS A 596 19.65 -2.07 12.70
CA HIS A 596 19.62 -0.65 12.38
C HIS A 596 18.20 -0.12 12.68
N VAL A 597 18.03 0.75 13.68
CA VAL A 597 16.70 1.21 14.14
C VAL A 597 16.50 2.71 13.99
N THR A 598 17.41 3.40 13.31
CA THR A 598 17.28 4.82 12.95
C THR A 598 15.98 5.05 12.18
N ASN A 599 15.12 5.92 12.70
CA ASN A 599 13.85 6.25 12.07
C ASN A 599 13.36 7.64 12.52
N HIS A 600 12.78 8.42 11.62
CA HIS A 600 12.30 9.77 11.95
C HIS A 600 10.96 9.80 12.68
N TYR A 601 10.13 8.77 12.54
CA TYR A 601 8.73 8.75 12.98
C TYR A 601 8.39 7.73 14.07
N LEU A 602 9.20 6.68 14.21
CA LEU A 602 8.94 5.52 15.05
C LEU A 602 10.09 5.30 16.04
N ALA A 603 9.77 5.10 17.31
CA ALA A 603 10.69 4.68 18.35
C ALA A 603 10.86 3.14 18.30
N LEU A 604 11.72 2.66 17.41
CA LEU A 604 11.94 1.23 17.18
C LEU A 604 12.90 0.57 18.17
N ALA A 605 13.83 1.31 18.78
CA ALA A 605 14.76 0.75 19.76
C ALA A 605 14.06 0.06 20.96
N PRO A 606 13.04 0.67 21.61
CA PRO A 606 12.27 0.01 22.68
C PRO A 606 11.51 -1.24 22.21
N VAL A 607 11.15 -1.33 20.93
CA VAL A 607 10.48 -2.51 20.36
C VAL A 607 11.45 -3.69 20.32
N VAL A 608 12.64 -3.49 19.76
CA VAL A 608 13.67 -4.53 19.66
C VAL A 608 14.09 -4.99 21.06
N GLU A 609 14.27 -4.05 22.00
CA GLU A 609 14.57 -4.37 23.40
C GLU A 609 13.48 -5.25 24.03
N LYS A 610 12.20 -4.87 23.86
CA LYS A 610 11.07 -5.64 24.44
C LYS A 610 10.99 -7.05 23.88
N VAL A 611 11.20 -7.20 22.56
CA VAL A 611 11.24 -8.50 21.88
C VAL A 611 12.42 -9.34 22.38
N ALA A 612 13.61 -8.75 22.50
CA ALA A 612 14.80 -9.44 23.01
C ALA A 612 14.58 -9.95 24.45
N HIS A 613 14.10 -9.09 25.35
CA HIS A 613 13.83 -9.48 26.74
C HIS A 613 12.75 -10.56 26.86
N ALA A 614 11.71 -10.54 26.01
CA ALA A 614 10.70 -11.60 25.97
C ALA A 614 11.26 -12.97 25.57
N ARG A 615 12.47 -13.02 25.02
CA ARG A 615 13.23 -14.25 24.67
C ARG A 615 14.42 -14.50 25.58
N GLY A 616 14.54 -13.77 26.69
CA GLY A 616 15.67 -13.91 27.62
C GLY A 616 17.01 -13.46 27.04
N LEU A 617 16.99 -12.60 26.02
CA LEU A 617 18.18 -11.99 25.43
C LEU A 617 18.46 -10.62 26.08
N HIS A 618 19.68 -10.13 25.89
CA HIS A 618 20.12 -8.81 26.31
C HIS A 618 20.25 -7.90 25.10
N ALA A 619 19.97 -6.61 25.30
CA ALA A 619 20.05 -5.62 24.24
C ALA A 619 20.71 -4.34 24.75
N VAL A 620 21.45 -3.65 23.88
CA VAL A 620 22.08 -2.36 24.14
C VAL A 620 21.85 -1.45 22.93
N LEU A 621 21.46 -0.21 23.18
CA LEU A 621 21.40 0.84 22.16
C LEU A 621 22.78 1.45 21.98
N VAL A 622 23.24 1.58 20.75
CA VAL A 622 24.41 2.35 20.36
C VAL A 622 23.93 3.53 19.51
N HIS A 623 24.09 4.74 20.04
CA HIS A 623 23.83 5.98 19.33
C HIS A 623 25.15 6.59 18.86
N ASP A 624 25.23 6.90 17.56
CA ASP A 624 26.41 7.51 16.96
C ASP A 624 26.14 9.00 16.74
N ASP A 625 26.77 9.87 17.54
CA ASP A 625 26.58 11.32 17.44
C ASP A 625 27.12 11.90 16.11
N ALA A 626 28.02 11.19 15.41
CA ALA A 626 28.62 11.49 14.11
C ALA A 626 29.16 12.93 13.91
N VAL A 627 29.27 13.72 14.98
CA VAL A 627 29.64 15.15 14.95
C VAL A 627 31.06 15.31 14.39
N GLY A 628 31.18 16.03 13.28
CA GLY A 628 32.48 16.35 12.66
C GLY A 628 33.07 15.25 11.76
N THR A 629 32.27 14.27 11.34
CA THR A 629 32.67 13.20 10.41
C THR A 629 31.82 13.19 9.13
N ASP A 630 32.25 12.47 8.09
CA ASP A 630 31.47 12.22 6.86
C ASP A 630 30.32 11.21 7.08
N PHE A 631 30.17 10.66 8.29
CA PHE A 631 29.18 9.65 8.64
C PHE A 631 27.83 10.27 9.05
N ARG A 632 26.75 9.47 8.99
CA ARG A 632 25.42 9.88 9.45
C ARG A 632 25.15 9.37 10.87
N GLN A 633 24.39 10.14 11.64
CA GLN A 633 23.87 9.70 12.94
C GLN A 633 23.03 8.44 12.78
N THR A 634 23.29 7.45 13.64
CA THR A 634 22.55 6.19 13.65
C THR A 634 22.23 5.67 15.02
N ASP A 635 21.09 5.00 15.11
CA ASP A 635 20.67 4.18 16.22
C ASP A 635 20.79 2.70 15.82
N TRP A 636 21.62 1.95 16.54
CA TRP A 636 21.74 0.51 16.38
C TRP A 636 21.39 -0.21 17.69
N MET A 637 20.53 -1.21 17.61
CA MET A 637 20.26 -2.12 18.73
C MET A 637 21.08 -3.39 18.58
N LEU A 638 22.03 -3.60 19.48
CA LEU A 638 22.85 -4.79 19.54
C LEU A 638 22.26 -5.79 20.52
N VAL A 639 22.00 -7.02 20.06
CA VAL A 639 21.31 -8.08 20.83
C VAL A 639 22.21 -9.31 20.92
N ALA A 640 22.33 -9.88 22.12
CA ALA A 640 23.10 -11.11 22.37
C ALA A 640 22.48 -11.96 23.50
N ARG A 641 22.85 -13.25 23.55
CA ARG A 641 22.41 -14.16 24.63
C ARG A 641 23.12 -13.91 25.95
N ASP A 642 24.38 -13.52 25.91
CA ASP A 642 25.16 -13.20 27.10
C ASP A 642 25.46 -11.71 27.14
N ALA A 643 25.09 -11.06 28.24
CA ALA A 643 25.38 -9.65 28.49
C ALA A 643 26.88 -9.33 28.42
N GLN A 644 27.74 -10.30 28.73
CA GLN A 644 29.20 -10.11 28.65
C GLN A 644 29.69 -9.90 27.22
N VAL A 645 28.97 -10.42 26.21
CA VAL A 645 29.29 -10.16 24.80
C VAL A 645 29.08 -8.68 24.46
N LEU A 646 28.00 -8.08 24.97
CA LEU A 646 27.69 -6.67 24.79
C LEU A 646 28.57 -5.75 25.66
N ALA A 647 29.24 -6.30 26.67
CA ALA A 647 30.20 -5.58 27.52
C ALA A 647 31.63 -5.56 26.95
N ARG A 648 31.88 -6.15 25.78
CA ARG A 648 33.18 -6.12 25.09
C ARG A 648 33.47 -4.74 24.52
N ASP A 649 34.74 -4.39 24.44
CA ASP A 649 35.16 -3.22 23.67
C ASP A 649 35.09 -3.53 22.16
N PRO A 650 34.70 -2.56 21.31
CA PRO A 650 34.37 -1.16 21.64
C PRO A 650 32.87 -0.87 21.93
N ILE A 651 32.03 -1.89 22.16
CA ILE A 651 30.57 -1.73 22.36
C ILE A 651 30.25 -1.05 23.69
N ARG A 652 30.91 -1.49 24.77
CA ARG A 652 30.62 -1.05 26.14
C ARG A 652 30.60 0.48 26.31
N HIS A 653 31.54 1.17 25.67
CA HIS A 653 31.72 2.61 25.79
C HIS A 653 30.74 3.42 24.95
N ALA A 654 30.04 2.79 24.00
CA ALA A 654 29.09 3.43 23.10
C ALA A 654 27.63 3.19 23.50
N ALA A 655 27.40 2.42 24.58
CA ALA A 655 26.07 2.11 25.08
C ALA A 655 25.34 3.39 25.54
N SER A 656 24.16 3.64 24.98
CA SER A 656 23.29 4.77 25.29
C SER A 656 22.07 4.36 26.11
N ALA A 657 21.51 5.30 26.86
CA ALA A 657 20.28 5.07 27.61
C ALA A 657 19.08 4.95 26.67
N LEU A 658 18.16 4.03 26.99
CA LEU A 658 16.94 3.79 26.24
C LEU A 658 15.73 4.27 27.06
N MET A 659 14.84 5.06 26.44
CA MET A 659 13.60 5.48 27.07
C MET A 659 12.51 4.42 26.87
N PRO A 660 12.00 3.77 27.94
CA PRO A 660 10.98 2.74 27.81
C PRO A 660 9.63 3.36 27.42
N ILE A 661 8.86 2.62 26.62
CA ILE A 661 7.47 2.97 26.29
C ILE A 661 6.54 2.22 27.25
N PRO A 662 5.78 2.91 28.13
CA PRO A 662 4.89 2.26 29.08
C PRO A 662 3.82 1.41 28.37
N GLY A 663 3.61 0.18 28.85
CA GLY A 663 2.59 -0.72 28.30
C GLY A 663 2.95 -1.38 26.96
N LEU A 664 4.13 -1.10 26.38
CA LEU A 664 4.58 -1.73 25.15
C LEU A 664 4.67 -3.25 25.31
N GLN A 665 3.92 -3.96 24.46
CA GLN A 665 3.97 -5.42 24.33
C GLN A 665 5.01 -5.82 23.28
N PRO A 666 5.67 -6.98 23.43
CA PRO A 666 6.57 -7.49 22.40
C PRO A 666 5.79 -7.70 21.10
N TRP A 667 6.36 -7.24 19.99
CA TRP A 667 5.75 -7.48 18.67
C TRP A 667 5.90 -8.93 18.26
N THR A 668 4.84 -9.45 17.65
CA THR A 668 4.73 -10.79 17.08
C THR A 668 4.23 -10.68 15.66
N ASP A 669 4.35 -11.77 14.90
CA ASP A 669 3.76 -11.85 13.56
C ASP A 669 2.24 -11.61 13.57
N ASP A 670 1.57 -12.09 14.62
CA ASP A 670 0.12 -11.99 14.77
C ASP A 670 -0.32 -10.63 15.34
N PHE A 671 0.56 -9.94 16.09
CA PHE A 671 0.25 -8.67 16.73
C PHE A 671 1.43 -7.68 16.74
N ASN A 672 1.19 -6.52 16.15
CA ASN A 672 2.07 -5.34 16.20
C ASN A 672 1.20 -4.08 16.19
N ASN A 673 1.65 -3.04 16.91
CA ASN A 673 0.94 -1.78 17.04
C ASN A 673 1.89 -0.60 16.78
N LEU A 674 1.78 -0.06 15.57
CA LEU A 674 2.56 1.10 15.14
C LEU A 674 2.17 2.39 15.86
N PHE A 675 0.90 2.56 16.26
CA PHE A 675 0.47 3.77 16.99
C PHE A 675 1.17 3.91 18.33
N GLY A 676 1.45 2.80 19.00
CA GLY A 676 2.10 2.80 20.31
C GLY A 676 3.58 3.22 20.28
N VAL A 677 4.17 3.40 19.09
CA VAL A 677 5.60 3.69 18.94
C VAL A 677 5.86 4.92 18.06
N LEU A 678 4.85 5.74 17.77
CA LEU A 678 5.04 7.03 17.10
C LEU A 678 5.81 8.00 18.02
N LYS A 679 6.74 8.76 17.43
CA LYS A 679 7.55 9.79 18.12
C LYS A 679 6.77 11.08 18.41
#